data_AF-A0A2T6E103-F1
#
_entry.id   AF-A0A2T6E103-F1
#
_cell.length_a   1.000
_cell.length_b   1.000
_cell.length_c   1.000
_cell.angle_alpha   90.00
_cell.angle_beta   90.00
_cell.angle_gamma   90.00
#
_symmetry.space_group_name_H-M   'P 1'
#
loop_
_entity.id
_entity.type
_entity.pdbx_description
1 polymer ?
#
loop_
_entity_poly.entity_id
_entity_poly.type
_entity_poly.pdbx_seq_one_letter_code
_entity_poly.pdbx_strand_id
1 'polypeptide(L)'
;MSEDILISTPEATAAEAQSRRGETPPNRNGHRAQVPPVGIEGVHFTISENLGRAVEGKPYERRSRDPVYRPLRIFAVDPSLSRLEGAEAVVNVPYEPLRPGPVGRVLEVDDRDDSRRTHWGRVDLDHPLVLMTSGKPPSVADPESHQQMVYAVASSVYATFRRALGRHLSWGFDRAQGGADGTRLVLRPHAFEAENACYDRERGEICFGYCRAGSNAGPRVLPHGVVFTCLSHDVIVHEMTHALLDGLRAHFALPTGHDVLAFHEGFADLVALFQHFSYPEVLRAAIRKSRGELEHAAFLTDIAVEFGRAVAGGNALRSAVEEFRNPNSPPKLYPGRESHESGEILVRAVFEAFLTVYTRKTERYRRLASHGTGRLPPGELPPDLQEILADRASKLASQFLSICIRAIDYCPPIDLELGEYLRALITADHELVPDDPWGFREALIDAFARRGIYPPAVATLAEDSLRWQPAEPSVPAVPELHFDKLEFSGDPAEPAGLGELRRQARALGALLGDDSILREFGLASPSEALPNGDRVGLPCIQSIRTCRRIGPDGQIVFDLVAEITQSRRVERGGVRFDFFGGATAIVGPRGEIRYLISKNILNEARLERQREYIAGPGKDFWMRDGEAAAARKNLFALLCSGKSPSSG
;
A
#
# COMPACT_ATOMS: atom_id res chain seq x y z
N MET A 1 38.02 -3.73 16.29
CA MET A 1 37.65 -2.63 15.37
C MET A 1 36.15 -2.48 15.53
N SER A 2 35.65 -1.34 16.01
CA SER A 2 34.22 -1.11 16.09
C SER A 2 33.70 -0.94 14.66
N GLU A 3 33.06 -1.98 14.12
CA GLU A 3 32.17 -1.78 12.99
C GLU A 3 31.05 -0.88 13.49
N ASP A 4 31.04 0.38 13.06
CA ASP A 4 29.91 1.27 13.28
C ASP A 4 28.70 0.62 12.61
N ILE A 5 27.75 0.15 13.42
CA ILE A 5 26.48 -0.36 12.92
C ILE A 5 25.81 0.80 12.17
N LEU A 6 25.73 0.70 10.85
CA LEU A 6 25.09 1.73 10.05
C LEU A 6 23.61 1.80 10.38
N ILE A 7 23.19 2.96 10.87
CA ILE A 7 21.80 3.24 11.16
C ILE A 7 21.07 3.43 9.84
N SER A 8 20.16 2.52 9.51
CA SER A 8 19.24 2.70 8.40
C SER A 8 18.20 3.75 8.78
N THR A 9 18.16 4.82 7.99
CA THR A 9 17.06 5.79 8.04
C THR A 9 16.36 5.71 6.70
N PRO A 10 15.27 4.92 6.59
CA PRO A 10 14.46 4.93 5.38
C PRO A 10 14.14 6.37 5.01
N GLU A 11 14.30 6.74 3.74
CA GLU A 11 14.21 8.15 3.38
C GLU A 11 12.86 8.75 3.82
N ALA A 12 11.79 7.94 3.76
CA ALA A 12 10.46 8.32 4.21
C ALA A 12 10.42 8.73 5.67
N THR A 13 11.00 7.92 6.56
CA THR A 13 11.18 8.28 7.98
C THR A 13 11.94 9.60 8.11
N ALA A 14 13.01 9.79 7.35
CA ALA A 14 13.80 11.02 7.40
C ALA A 14 12.96 12.26 7.06
N ALA A 15 12.23 12.20 5.94
CA ALA A 15 11.37 13.30 5.49
C ALA A 15 10.23 13.59 6.48
N GLU A 16 9.61 12.55 7.03
CA GLU A 16 8.54 12.69 8.01
C GLU A 16 9.02 13.35 9.29
N ALA A 17 10.12 12.86 9.88
CA ALA A 17 10.60 13.32 11.17
C ALA A 17 11.21 14.74 11.14
N GLN A 18 11.75 15.14 9.99
CA GLN A 18 12.33 16.46 9.78
C GLN A 18 11.28 17.54 9.50
N SER A 19 10.07 17.14 9.08
CA SER A 19 8.97 18.08 8.88
C SER A 19 8.57 18.73 10.22
N ARG A 20 8.43 20.06 10.23
CA ARG A 20 7.90 20.84 11.36
C ARG A 20 6.60 21.49 10.92
N ARG A 21 5.58 21.41 11.77
CA ARG A 21 4.33 22.14 11.61
C ARG A 21 4.29 23.19 12.73
N GLY A 22 3.72 24.35 12.44
CA GLY A 22 3.59 25.44 13.40
C GLY A 22 2.39 25.18 14.32
N GLU A 23 2.38 25.80 15.50
CA GLU A 23 1.24 25.68 16.43
C GLU A 23 -0.09 26.02 15.74
N THR A 24 -1.08 25.14 15.95
CA THR A 24 -2.42 25.26 15.40
C THR A 24 -3.07 26.57 15.87
N PRO A 25 -3.46 27.49 14.96
CA PRO A 25 -4.24 28.66 15.38
C PRO A 25 -5.60 28.21 15.93
N PRO A 26 -6.20 28.97 16.88
CA PRO A 26 -7.50 28.62 17.44
C PRO A 26 -8.56 28.55 16.35
N ASN A 27 -9.40 27.52 16.48
CA ASN A 27 -10.51 27.13 15.61
C ASN A 27 -11.21 28.35 14.97
N ARG A 28 -10.99 28.56 13.67
CA ARG A 28 -11.70 29.59 12.91
C ARG A 28 -13.06 29.05 12.52
N ASN A 29 -14.11 29.79 12.84
CA ASN A 29 -15.46 29.51 12.36
C ASN A 29 -15.44 29.54 10.83
N GLY A 30 -15.57 28.36 10.21
CA GLY A 30 -15.46 28.18 8.77
C GLY A 30 -16.42 29.06 7.98
N HIS A 31 -15.95 29.53 6.83
CA HIS A 31 -16.81 30.26 5.90
C HIS A 31 -17.90 29.35 5.32
N ARG A 32 -19.14 29.83 5.32
CA ARG A 32 -20.26 29.16 4.62
C ARG A 32 -20.10 29.38 3.12
N ALA A 33 -20.08 28.28 2.37
CA ALA A 33 -20.04 28.27 0.91
C ALA A 33 -21.14 29.18 0.31
N GLN A 34 -20.80 29.92 -0.74
CA GLN A 34 -21.75 30.65 -1.58
C GLN A 34 -22.03 29.81 -2.85
N VAL A 35 -23.28 29.37 -3.03
CA VAL A 35 -23.83 28.48 -4.09
C VAL A 35 -23.87 29.18 -5.47
N PRO A 36 -23.82 28.50 -6.66
CA PRO A 36 -24.17 27.07 -6.98
C PRO A 36 -23.13 26.22 -7.75
N PRO A 37 -23.26 24.86 -7.73
CA PRO A 37 -24.23 24.09 -8.56
C PRO A 37 -25.34 23.35 -7.77
N VAL A 38 -26.31 22.75 -8.48
CA VAL A 38 -27.71 22.45 -8.08
C VAL A 38 -27.90 21.33 -7.03
N GLY A 39 -26.91 20.47 -6.80
CA GLY A 39 -27.04 19.28 -5.95
C GLY A 39 -27.21 19.57 -4.45
N ILE A 40 -28.14 18.86 -3.81
CA ILE A 40 -28.47 18.98 -2.37
C ILE A 40 -28.15 17.65 -1.66
N GLU A 41 -27.36 17.71 -0.58
CA GLU A 41 -27.06 16.56 0.29
C GLU A 41 -28.36 15.94 0.84
N GLY A 42 -28.48 14.62 0.78
CA GLY A 42 -29.68 13.85 1.16
C GLY A 42 -30.74 13.75 0.07
N VAL A 43 -30.63 14.53 -1.02
CA VAL A 43 -31.54 14.49 -2.17
C VAL A 43 -30.86 13.96 -3.42
N HIS A 44 -29.67 14.50 -3.74
CA HIS A 44 -28.91 14.17 -4.95
C HIS A 44 -27.68 13.32 -4.66
N PHE A 45 -27.08 13.48 -3.48
CA PHE A 45 -25.92 12.73 -3.04
C PHE A 45 -25.90 12.61 -1.51
N THR A 46 -25.04 11.75 -0.99
CA THR A 46 -24.76 11.57 0.44
C THR A 46 -23.27 11.74 0.72
N ILE A 47 -22.91 11.95 1.98
CA ILE A 47 -21.52 12.04 2.43
C ILE A 47 -21.27 10.91 3.41
N SER A 48 -20.21 10.14 3.17
CA SER A 48 -19.85 9.00 4.00
C SER A 48 -19.42 9.45 5.40
N GLU A 49 -19.75 8.63 6.41
CA GLU A 49 -19.21 8.80 7.77
C GLU A 49 -17.69 8.63 7.79
N ASN A 50 -17.15 7.87 6.83
CA ASN A 50 -15.71 7.62 6.66
C ASN A 50 -14.90 8.89 6.34
N LEU A 51 -15.57 9.97 5.92
CA LEU A 51 -14.93 11.25 5.62
C LEU A 51 -14.10 11.78 6.80
N GLY A 52 -14.57 11.56 8.04
CA GLY A 52 -13.91 12.03 9.25
C GLY A 52 -12.62 11.31 9.60
N ARG A 53 -12.42 10.08 9.09
CA ARG A 53 -11.28 9.23 9.46
C ARG A 53 -9.93 9.86 9.12
N ALA A 54 -9.88 10.70 8.09
CA ALA A 54 -8.67 11.44 7.72
C ALA A 54 -8.23 12.47 8.78
N VAL A 55 -9.15 12.94 9.64
CA VAL A 55 -8.89 13.92 10.71
C VAL A 55 -8.60 13.23 12.04
N GLU A 56 -9.13 12.03 12.24
CA GLU A 56 -9.05 11.27 13.50
C GLU A 56 -7.68 10.60 13.70
N GLY A 57 -7.08 10.07 12.64
CA GLY A 57 -5.81 9.32 12.68
C GLY A 57 -4.54 10.16 12.55
N LYS A 58 -4.46 11.34 13.19
CA LYS A 58 -3.29 12.23 13.04
C LYS A 58 -2.04 11.67 13.77
N PRO A 59 -0.88 11.57 13.08
CA PRO A 59 0.38 11.19 13.70
C PRO A 59 0.86 12.26 14.70
N TYR A 60 1.82 11.89 15.54
CA TYR A 60 2.40 12.81 16.51
C TYR A 60 3.13 13.97 15.83
N GLU A 61 2.84 15.19 16.28
CA GLU A 61 3.58 16.38 15.86
C GLU A 61 4.77 16.59 16.80
N ARG A 62 5.98 16.41 16.26
CA ARG A 62 7.24 16.54 17.00
C ARG A 62 7.43 17.96 17.54
N ARG A 63 7.62 18.09 18.86
CA ARG A 63 7.91 19.38 19.51
C ARG A 63 9.35 19.80 19.26
N SER A 64 9.65 21.09 19.44
CA SER A 64 10.98 21.65 19.16
C SER A 64 12.13 20.91 19.88
N ARG A 65 11.90 20.49 21.13
CA ARG A 65 12.89 19.78 21.99
C ARG A 65 12.90 18.26 21.83
N ASP A 66 11.93 17.70 21.13
CA ASP A 66 11.86 16.25 20.96
C ASP A 66 12.98 15.78 20.03
N PRO A 67 13.54 14.57 20.23
CA PRO A 67 14.42 13.94 19.25
C PRO A 67 13.74 13.82 17.89
N VAL A 68 14.53 13.79 16.82
CA VAL A 68 13.99 13.57 15.47
C VAL A 68 13.56 12.11 15.31
N TYR A 69 14.40 11.18 15.75
CA TYR A 69 14.18 9.74 15.56
C TYR A 69 14.30 8.98 16.88
N ARG A 70 13.67 7.81 16.92
CA ARG A 70 13.98 6.72 17.85
C ARG A 70 14.66 5.59 17.06
N PRO A 71 15.95 5.31 17.28
CA PRO A 71 16.61 4.15 16.65
C PRO A 71 16.16 2.87 17.35
N LEU A 72 15.74 1.86 16.58
CA LEU A 72 15.29 0.56 17.07
C LEU A 72 16.00 -0.56 16.30
N ARG A 73 16.45 -1.59 17.01
CA ARG A 73 17.05 -2.78 16.39
C ARG A 73 15.98 -3.77 15.96
N ILE A 74 16.14 -4.33 14.76
CA ILE A 74 15.20 -5.28 14.15
C ILE A 74 15.96 -6.44 13.50
N PHE A 75 15.23 -7.50 13.14
CA PHE A 75 15.69 -8.40 12.09
C PHE A 75 15.42 -7.76 10.73
N ALA A 76 16.43 -7.67 9.86
CA ALA A 76 16.29 -6.95 8.58
C ALA A 76 15.48 -7.73 7.54
N VAL A 77 15.54 -9.07 7.62
CA VAL A 77 14.75 -9.99 6.77
C VAL A 77 14.02 -10.97 7.68
N ASP A 78 14.76 -11.88 8.30
CA ASP A 78 14.24 -12.87 9.24
C ASP A 78 15.39 -13.41 10.14
N PRO A 79 15.08 -14.13 11.23
CA PRO A 79 16.09 -14.62 12.17
C PRO A 79 16.99 -15.75 11.65
N SER A 80 16.65 -16.41 10.54
CA SER A 80 17.44 -17.48 9.94
C SER A 80 18.66 -16.96 9.17
N LEU A 81 18.65 -15.68 8.78
CA LEU A 81 19.77 -15.06 8.08
C LEU A 81 21.01 -14.95 9.01
N SER A 82 22.20 -15.04 8.43
CA SER A 82 23.43 -14.85 9.20
C SER A 82 23.63 -13.38 9.58
N ARG A 83 24.12 -13.10 10.79
CA ARG A 83 24.50 -11.74 11.20
C ARG A 83 25.51 -11.08 10.24
N LEU A 84 26.43 -11.87 9.67
CA LEU A 84 27.41 -11.41 8.66
C LEU A 84 26.78 -11.04 7.31
N GLU A 85 25.51 -11.40 7.10
CA GLU A 85 24.73 -11.09 5.90
C GLU A 85 23.69 -9.99 6.18
N GLY A 86 23.80 -9.31 7.33
CA GLY A 86 22.91 -8.20 7.69
C GLY A 86 21.62 -8.62 8.37
N ALA A 87 21.57 -9.77 9.05
CA ALA A 87 20.35 -10.24 9.73
C ALA A 87 19.78 -9.26 10.76
N GLU A 88 20.63 -8.44 11.39
CA GLU A 88 20.20 -7.39 12.31
C GLU A 88 20.41 -6.01 11.66
N ALA A 89 19.42 -5.13 11.78
CA ALA A 89 19.52 -3.73 11.36
C ALA A 89 19.09 -2.79 12.48
N VAL A 90 19.60 -1.55 12.47
CA VAL A 90 19.05 -0.45 13.27
C VAL A 90 18.22 0.40 12.33
N VAL A 91 16.95 0.59 12.64
CA VAL A 91 16.02 1.43 11.88
C VAL A 91 15.64 2.64 12.71
N ASN A 92 15.78 3.82 12.13
CA ASN A 92 15.20 5.03 12.69
C ASN A 92 13.69 5.04 12.42
N VAL A 93 12.89 5.16 13.49
CA VAL A 93 11.47 5.47 13.40
C VAL A 93 11.22 6.93 13.80
N PRO A 94 10.18 7.60 13.28
CA PRO A 94 9.82 8.95 13.69
C PRO A 94 9.57 8.98 15.21
N TYR A 95 10.17 9.95 15.91
CA TYR A 95 10.00 10.00 17.35
C TYR A 95 8.57 10.42 17.73
N GLU A 96 7.98 9.68 18.66
CA GLU A 96 6.80 10.07 19.43
C GLU A 96 6.94 9.53 20.87
N PRO A 97 6.37 10.20 21.89
CA PRO A 97 6.31 9.65 23.24
C PRO A 97 5.43 8.40 23.27
N LEU A 98 5.91 7.32 23.89
CA LEU A 98 5.23 6.02 23.93
C LEU A 98 4.89 5.59 25.36
N ARG A 99 3.78 4.86 25.50
CA ARG A 99 3.51 4.04 26.70
C ARG A 99 4.03 2.61 26.48
N PRO A 100 4.31 1.84 27.55
CA PRO A 100 4.74 0.44 27.42
C PRO A 100 3.76 -0.44 26.64
N GLY A 101 4.30 -1.37 25.84
CA GLY A 101 3.56 -2.10 24.81
C GLY A 101 3.28 -1.13 23.67
N PRO A 102 4.32 -0.70 22.94
CA PRO A 102 4.51 0.66 22.46
C PRO A 102 3.19 1.25 21.92
N VAL A 103 2.62 2.16 22.71
CA VAL A 103 1.34 2.81 22.39
C VAL A 103 1.62 4.23 21.91
N GLY A 104 1.52 4.42 20.59
CA GLY A 104 1.69 5.70 19.91
C GLY A 104 0.38 6.36 19.51
N ARG A 105 0.44 7.27 18.54
CA ARG A 105 -0.73 7.97 18.00
C ARG A 105 -1.51 7.15 16.98
N VAL A 106 -0.80 6.39 16.14
CA VAL A 106 -1.38 5.65 15.02
C VAL A 106 -1.27 4.13 15.19
N LEU A 107 -0.32 3.66 16.00
CA LEU A 107 -0.03 2.26 16.24
C LEU A 107 -0.05 1.95 17.74
N GLU A 108 -0.45 0.74 18.08
CA GLU A 108 -0.40 0.18 19.42
C GLU A 108 0.06 -1.27 19.35
N VAL A 109 0.92 -1.71 20.28
CA VAL A 109 1.28 -3.13 20.40
C VAL A 109 0.63 -3.71 21.66
N ASP A 110 -0.34 -4.61 21.46
CA ASP A 110 -1.02 -5.32 22.55
C ASP A 110 -0.78 -6.83 22.42
N ASP A 111 0.18 -7.34 23.19
CA ASP A 111 0.70 -8.69 23.03
C ASP A 111 -0.11 -9.75 23.80
N ARG A 112 -1.42 -9.75 23.56
CA ARG A 112 -2.38 -10.72 24.07
C ARG A 112 -2.44 -11.94 23.15
N ASP A 113 -2.37 -13.13 23.74
CA ASP A 113 -2.50 -14.43 23.06
C ASP A 113 -3.88 -15.04 23.34
N ASP A 114 -4.68 -15.22 22.29
CA ASP A 114 -6.04 -15.78 22.41
C ASP A 114 -6.04 -17.32 22.51
N SER A 115 -5.04 -17.99 21.94
CA SER A 115 -4.90 -19.46 22.03
C SER A 115 -4.52 -19.90 23.43
N ARG A 116 -3.57 -19.22 24.07
CA ARG A 116 -3.12 -19.51 25.45
C ARG A 116 -3.85 -18.72 26.51
N ARG A 117 -4.60 -17.68 26.14
CA ARG A 117 -5.27 -16.73 27.06
C ARG A 117 -4.27 -16.08 28.03
N THR A 118 -3.14 -15.64 27.50
CA THR A 118 -2.04 -15.01 28.26
C THR A 118 -1.62 -13.68 27.64
N HIS A 119 -0.71 -12.96 28.31
CA HIS A 119 -0.12 -11.72 27.80
C HIS A 119 1.40 -11.79 27.91
N TRP A 120 2.11 -11.46 26.84
CA TRP A 120 3.56 -11.63 26.70
C TRP A 120 4.38 -10.43 27.18
N GLY A 121 3.93 -9.74 28.24
CA GLY A 121 4.56 -8.53 28.76
C GLY A 121 4.38 -7.30 27.87
N ARG A 122 4.98 -6.16 28.24
CA ARG A 122 4.87 -4.87 27.55
C ARG A 122 6.22 -4.19 27.50
N VAL A 123 6.84 -4.13 26.33
CA VAL A 123 8.15 -3.47 26.18
C VAL A 123 8.01 -1.96 26.40
N ASP A 124 8.88 -1.39 27.23
CA ASP A 124 8.97 0.06 27.43
C ASP A 124 10.11 0.64 26.58
N LEU A 125 9.76 1.18 25.41
CA LEU A 125 10.71 1.80 24.48
C LEU A 125 11.19 3.19 24.91
N ASP A 126 10.59 3.79 25.95
CA ASP A 126 11.05 5.06 26.55
C ASP A 126 11.89 4.84 27.81
N HIS A 127 12.09 3.58 28.23
CA HIS A 127 12.97 3.26 29.34
C HIS A 127 14.42 3.70 29.03
N PRO A 128 15.11 4.44 29.93
CA PRO A 128 16.45 4.98 29.65
C PRO A 128 17.48 3.95 29.20
N LEU A 129 17.47 2.76 29.80
CA LEU A 129 18.38 1.67 29.43
C LEU A 129 18.10 1.11 28.02
N VAL A 130 16.85 1.14 27.56
CA VAL A 130 16.46 0.69 26.22
C VAL A 130 16.85 1.75 25.18
N LEU A 131 16.65 3.04 25.50
CA LEU A 131 17.06 4.16 24.65
C LEU A 131 18.57 4.20 24.44
N MET A 132 19.37 3.95 25.48
CA MET A 132 20.84 3.93 25.41
C MET A 132 21.40 2.85 24.46
N THR A 133 20.62 1.81 24.16
CA THR A 133 21.05 0.68 23.32
C THR A 133 20.36 0.64 21.95
N SER A 134 19.68 1.73 21.57
CA SER A 134 18.87 1.78 20.34
C SER A 134 17.79 0.69 20.31
N GLY A 135 17.10 0.51 21.43
CA GLY A 135 16.13 -0.56 21.61
C GLY A 135 16.73 -1.83 22.22
N LYS A 136 15.87 -2.83 22.38
CA LYS A 136 16.23 -4.21 22.75
C LYS A 136 17.04 -4.88 21.63
N PRO A 137 18.05 -5.72 21.96
CA PRO A 137 18.68 -6.57 20.96
C PRO A 137 17.66 -7.51 20.30
N PRO A 138 17.71 -7.72 18.96
CA PRO A 138 16.85 -8.68 18.29
C PRO A 138 17.07 -10.08 18.87
N SER A 139 15.98 -10.78 19.18
CA SER A 139 16.01 -12.10 19.80
C SER A 139 14.83 -12.93 19.29
N VAL A 140 15.03 -14.23 19.16
CA VAL A 140 13.95 -15.19 18.85
C VAL A 140 13.23 -15.70 20.11
N ALA A 141 13.77 -15.37 21.29
CA ALA A 141 13.34 -15.91 22.57
C ALA A 141 12.80 -14.82 23.53
N ASP A 142 13.00 -13.54 23.21
CA ASP A 142 12.54 -12.42 24.04
C ASP A 142 11.30 -11.76 23.41
N PRO A 143 10.08 -11.98 23.96
CA PRO A 143 8.84 -11.41 23.44
C PRO A 143 8.86 -9.87 23.38
N GLU A 144 9.57 -9.20 24.30
CA GLU A 144 9.68 -7.75 24.27
C GLU A 144 10.44 -7.25 23.03
N SER A 145 11.42 -8.03 22.54
CA SER A 145 12.10 -7.75 21.28
C SER A 145 11.19 -7.97 20.07
N HIS A 146 10.23 -8.91 20.13
CA HIS A 146 9.24 -9.14 19.07
C HIS A 146 8.24 -7.96 18.99
N GLN A 147 7.83 -7.41 20.14
CA GLN A 147 7.01 -6.21 20.20
C GLN A 147 7.71 -5.00 19.58
N GLN A 148 9.02 -4.85 19.82
CA GLN A 148 9.83 -3.82 19.16
C GLN A 148 9.92 -4.04 17.65
N MET A 149 10.12 -5.28 17.19
CA MET A 149 10.19 -5.65 15.79
C MET A 149 8.94 -5.20 15.03
N VAL A 150 7.74 -5.60 15.49
CA VAL A 150 6.49 -5.24 14.81
C VAL A 150 6.26 -3.73 14.80
N TYR A 151 6.54 -3.04 15.91
CA TYR A 151 6.33 -1.59 16.01
C TYR A 151 7.27 -0.84 15.06
N ALA A 152 8.55 -1.23 15.02
CA ALA A 152 9.55 -0.56 14.21
C ALA A 152 9.27 -0.71 12.71
N VAL A 153 8.97 -1.94 12.26
CA VAL A 153 8.68 -2.22 10.85
C VAL A 153 7.36 -1.57 10.43
N ALA A 154 6.28 -1.70 11.21
CA ALA A 154 4.99 -1.07 10.89
C ALA A 154 5.10 0.46 10.82
N SER A 155 5.87 1.08 11.73
CA SER A 155 6.12 2.54 11.71
C SER A 155 6.86 2.97 10.43
N SER A 156 7.84 2.18 9.99
CA SER A 156 8.57 2.43 8.74
C SER A 156 7.66 2.36 7.51
N VAL A 157 6.80 1.33 7.42
CA VAL A 157 5.83 1.16 6.31
C VAL A 157 4.84 2.32 6.30
N TYR A 158 4.30 2.71 7.46
CA TYR A 158 3.40 3.85 7.57
C TYR A 158 4.06 5.14 7.04
N ALA A 159 5.30 5.41 7.45
CA ALA A 159 6.06 6.57 6.99
C ALA A 159 6.27 6.55 5.46
N THR A 160 6.58 5.39 4.89
CA THR A 160 6.73 5.20 3.43
C THR A 160 5.48 5.58 2.67
N PHE A 161 4.31 5.10 3.09
CA PHE A 161 3.04 5.48 2.45
C PHE A 161 2.73 6.95 2.61
N ARG A 162 2.96 7.50 3.81
CA ARG A 162 2.69 8.91 4.11
C ARG A 162 3.53 9.83 3.24
N ARG A 163 4.82 9.52 3.06
CA ARG A 163 5.73 10.26 2.19
C ARG A 163 5.29 10.17 0.73
N ALA A 164 4.98 8.96 0.24
CA ALA A 164 4.61 8.75 -1.16
C ALA A 164 3.29 9.46 -1.53
N LEU A 165 2.26 9.35 -0.69
CA LEU A 165 0.96 9.97 -0.92
C LEU A 165 0.94 11.47 -0.60
N GLY A 166 1.85 11.93 0.26
CA GLY A 166 1.96 13.34 0.63
C GLY A 166 0.84 13.83 1.54
N ARG A 167 0.26 12.93 2.36
CA ARG A 167 -0.87 13.20 3.27
C ARG A 167 -0.91 12.23 4.43
N HIS A 168 -1.68 12.56 5.46
CA HIS A 168 -1.97 11.61 6.54
C HIS A 168 -2.85 10.46 6.06
N LEU A 169 -2.64 9.29 6.67
CA LEU A 169 -3.32 8.07 6.31
C LEU A 169 -4.45 7.80 7.29
N SER A 170 -5.54 7.23 6.80
CA SER A 170 -6.68 6.78 7.59
C SER A 170 -6.74 5.26 7.59
N TRP A 171 -7.39 4.69 8.60
CA TRP A 171 -7.67 3.25 8.66
C TRP A 171 -9.04 2.88 8.06
N GLY A 172 -9.17 1.64 7.61
CA GLY A 172 -10.39 1.11 6.99
C GLY A 172 -11.43 0.57 7.99
N PHE A 173 -11.03 0.44 9.25
CA PHE A 173 -11.86 0.02 10.38
C PHE A 173 -12.49 1.21 11.13
N ASP A 174 -13.53 0.92 11.91
CA ASP A 174 -14.17 1.87 12.81
C ASP A 174 -14.26 1.27 14.21
N ARG A 175 -13.52 1.86 15.15
CA ARG A 175 -13.58 1.52 16.58
C ARG A 175 -14.08 2.70 17.41
N ALA A 176 -14.96 3.54 16.86
CA ALA A 176 -15.45 4.80 17.46
C ALA A 176 -15.93 4.68 18.92
N GLN A 177 -16.33 3.49 19.39
CA GLN A 177 -16.67 3.25 20.79
C GLN A 177 -15.47 3.36 21.77
N GLY A 178 -14.23 3.37 21.27
CA GLY A 178 -12.99 3.46 22.06
C GLY A 178 -12.42 4.87 22.26
N GLY A 179 -13.07 5.93 21.78
CA GLY A 179 -12.53 7.30 21.86
C GLY A 179 -11.21 7.46 21.10
N ALA A 180 -10.25 8.22 21.66
CA ALA A 180 -8.92 8.42 21.06
C ALA A 180 -8.07 7.14 20.95
N ASP A 181 -8.46 6.07 21.66
CA ASP A 181 -7.82 4.75 21.55
C ASP A 181 -8.40 3.94 20.35
N GLY A 182 -9.57 4.33 19.82
CA GLY A 182 -10.22 3.68 18.67
C GLY A 182 -9.61 4.01 17.30
N THR A 183 -8.63 4.92 17.24
CA THR A 183 -7.99 5.35 15.98
C THR A 183 -6.65 4.65 15.71
N ARG A 184 -6.23 3.73 16.58
CA ARG A 184 -4.96 3.01 16.46
C ARG A 184 -5.17 1.64 15.83
N LEU A 185 -4.26 1.27 14.94
CA LEU A 185 -4.12 -0.11 14.51
C LEU A 185 -3.36 -0.88 15.60
N VAL A 186 -3.94 -1.98 16.07
CA VAL A 186 -3.34 -2.81 17.13
C VAL A 186 -2.54 -3.93 16.50
N LEU A 187 -1.29 -4.09 16.91
CA LEU A 187 -0.38 -5.15 16.47
C LEU A 187 -0.27 -6.19 17.58
N ARG A 188 -0.48 -7.47 17.25
CA ARG A 188 -0.49 -8.58 18.21
C ARG A 188 0.57 -9.62 17.82
N PRO A 189 1.82 -9.50 18.29
CA PRO A 189 2.94 -10.38 17.90
C PRO A 189 2.72 -11.87 18.16
N HIS A 190 1.97 -12.21 19.19
CA HIS A 190 1.71 -13.60 19.60
C HIS A 190 0.22 -13.91 19.68
N ALA A 191 -0.55 -13.53 18.67
CA ALA A 191 -2.01 -13.55 18.71
C ALA A 191 -2.61 -14.96 18.86
N PHE A 192 -2.06 -15.96 18.17
CA PHE A 192 -2.60 -17.33 18.15
C PHE A 192 -1.56 -18.40 17.75
N GLU A 193 -1.84 -19.67 18.09
CA GLU A 193 -0.99 -20.81 17.72
C GLU A 193 -1.41 -21.39 16.35
N ALA A 194 -0.90 -20.80 15.27
CA ALA A 194 -0.95 -21.33 13.91
C ALA A 194 0.13 -20.68 13.03
N GLU A 195 0.48 -21.33 11.92
CA GLU A 195 1.40 -20.81 10.90
C GLU A 195 0.65 -19.84 9.98
N ASN A 196 0.25 -18.68 10.53
CA ASN A 196 -0.46 -17.65 9.78
C ASN A 196 -0.23 -16.25 10.38
N ALA A 197 -0.49 -15.22 9.60
CA ALA A 197 -0.70 -13.85 10.06
C ALA A 197 -1.85 -13.24 9.26
N CYS A 198 -2.58 -12.29 9.83
CA CYS A 198 -3.64 -11.60 9.09
C CYS A 198 -3.97 -10.22 9.67
N TYR A 199 -4.34 -9.30 8.78
CA TYR A 199 -5.09 -8.10 9.13
C TYR A 199 -6.59 -8.42 9.35
N ASP A 200 -7.10 -8.09 10.54
CA ASP A 200 -8.51 -8.14 10.90
C ASP A 200 -9.11 -6.73 10.86
N ARG A 201 -9.88 -6.45 9.81
CA ARG A 201 -10.59 -5.19 9.62
C ARG A 201 -11.66 -4.92 10.68
N GLU A 202 -12.38 -5.94 11.17
CA GLU A 202 -13.46 -5.69 12.13
C GLU A 202 -12.90 -5.24 13.48
N ARG A 203 -11.75 -5.78 13.86
CA ARG A 203 -11.08 -5.45 15.13
C ARG A 203 -10.07 -4.33 15.03
N GLY A 204 -9.63 -3.99 13.82
CA GLY A 204 -8.51 -3.07 13.60
C GLY A 204 -7.22 -3.63 14.21
N GLU A 205 -6.97 -4.92 13.95
CA GLU A 205 -5.84 -5.68 14.51
C GLU A 205 -5.01 -6.29 13.37
N ILE A 206 -3.69 -6.35 13.52
CA ILE A 206 -2.84 -7.31 12.80
C ILE A 206 -2.44 -8.39 13.79
N CYS A 207 -2.81 -9.62 13.47
CA CYS A 207 -2.61 -10.78 14.32
C CYS A 207 -1.50 -11.66 13.73
N PHE A 208 -0.40 -11.82 14.47
CA PHE A 208 0.70 -12.70 14.09
C PHE A 208 0.63 -14.00 14.87
N GLY A 209 0.63 -15.12 14.15
CA GLY A 209 0.65 -16.46 14.74
C GLY A 209 2.05 -16.99 15.05
N TYR A 210 2.08 -18.11 15.74
CA TYR A 210 3.28 -18.90 15.94
C TYR A 210 2.99 -20.40 15.84
N CYS A 211 3.99 -21.17 15.40
CA CYS A 211 3.86 -22.61 15.24
C CYS A 211 5.14 -23.32 15.65
N ARG A 212 5.08 -24.66 15.75
CA ARG A 212 6.29 -25.48 15.90
C ARG A 212 6.85 -25.82 14.54
N ALA A 213 8.14 -25.60 14.35
CA ALA A 213 8.86 -25.98 13.15
C ALA A 213 8.77 -27.50 12.91
N GLY A 214 8.65 -27.89 11.64
CA GLY A 214 8.70 -29.29 11.23
C GLY A 214 10.06 -29.95 11.48
N SER A 215 10.13 -31.28 11.32
CA SER A 215 11.36 -32.05 11.55
C SER A 215 12.51 -31.70 10.58
N ASN A 216 12.17 -31.14 9.40
CA ASN A 216 13.13 -30.68 8.39
C ASN A 216 13.24 -29.14 8.39
N ALA A 217 13.28 -28.53 9.57
CA ALA A 217 13.45 -27.08 9.70
C ALA A 217 14.77 -26.63 9.06
N GLY A 218 14.78 -25.44 8.44
CA GLY A 218 15.94 -24.86 7.77
C GLY A 218 17.16 -24.69 8.71
N PRO A 219 18.35 -24.44 8.14
CA PRO A 219 19.54 -24.21 8.96
C PRO A 219 19.28 -23.03 9.93
N ARG A 220 19.63 -23.23 11.22
CA ARG A 220 19.38 -22.32 12.36
C ARG A 220 17.98 -22.30 12.98
N VAL A 221 17.03 -23.10 12.47
CA VAL A 221 15.77 -23.35 13.16
C VAL A 221 15.86 -24.69 13.89
N LEU A 222 15.59 -24.69 15.20
CA LEU A 222 15.56 -25.93 15.98
C LEU A 222 14.38 -26.80 15.50
N PRO A 223 14.57 -28.10 15.17
CA PRO A 223 13.46 -29.00 14.92
C PRO A 223 12.49 -29.01 16.10
N HIS A 224 11.19 -28.80 15.83
CA HIS A 224 10.15 -28.61 16.84
C HIS A 224 10.27 -27.36 17.73
N GLY A 225 11.22 -26.46 17.44
CA GLY A 225 11.30 -25.13 18.02
C GLY A 225 10.12 -24.26 17.59
N VAL A 226 9.86 -23.19 18.33
CA VAL A 226 8.77 -22.26 18.00
C VAL A 226 9.27 -21.25 16.97
N VAL A 227 8.46 -21.02 15.94
CA VAL A 227 8.66 -20.00 14.91
C VAL A 227 7.55 -18.98 15.05
N PHE A 228 7.92 -17.69 15.01
CA PHE A 228 7.01 -16.57 15.17
C PHE A 228 6.92 -15.79 13.86
N THR A 229 5.72 -15.62 13.32
CA THR A 229 5.55 -14.87 12.06
C THR A 229 5.84 -13.38 12.24
N CYS A 230 5.68 -12.84 13.46
CA CYS A 230 6.03 -11.48 13.83
C CYS A 230 7.53 -11.14 13.77
N LEU A 231 8.40 -12.13 13.54
CA LEU A 231 9.84 -11.94 13.36
C LEU A 231 10.25 -11.85 11.89
N SER A 232 9.36 -12.17 10.97
CA SER A 232 9.59 -11.94 9.55
C SER A 232 9.26 -10.49 9.23
N HIS A 233 10.26 -9.75 8.75
CA HIS A 233 10.06 -8.38 8.27
C HIS A 233 8.94 -8.35 7.22
N ASP A 234 8.95 -9.30 6.30
CA ASP A 234 8.07 -9.30 5.13
C ASP A 234 6.63 -9.59 5.49
N VAL A 235 6.38 -10.50 6.43
CA VAL A 235 5.02 -10.74 6.94
C VAL A 235 4.46 -9.47 7.58
N ILE A 236 5.26 -8.75 8.35
CA ILE A 236 4.82 -7.49 8.98
C ILE A 236 4.51 -6.45 7.91
N VAL A 237 5.37 -6.29 6.90
CA VAL A 237 5.13 -5.33 5.80
C VAL A 237 3.89 -5.72 4.97
N HIS A 238 3.71 -7.00 4.70
CA HIS A 238 2.60 -7.52 3.89
C HIS A 238 1.26 -7.24 4.58
N GLU A 239 1.09 -7.65 5.83
CA GLU A 239 -0.14 -7.41 6.59
C GLU A 239 -0.40 -5.93 6.86
N MET A 240 0.66 -5.17 7.14
CA MET A 240 0.56 -3.72 7.29
C MET A 240 0.08 -3.04 5.99
N THR A 241 0.49 -3.57 4.83
CA THR A 241 0.05 -3.06 3.54
C THR A 241 -1.44 -3.31 3.31
N HIS A 242 -1.99 -4.47 3.70
CA HIS A 242 -3.45 -4.68 3.66
C HIS A 242 -4.22 -3.68 4.53
N ALA A 243 -3.76 -3.44 5.76
CA ALA A 243 -4.38 -2.47 6.66
C ALA A 243 -4.38 -1.05 6.08
N LEU A 244 -3.28 -0.67 5.41
CA LEU A 244 -3.16 0.61 4.73
C LEU A 244 -4.07 0.69 3.51
N LEU A 245 -4.05 -0.30 2.61
CA LEU A 245 -4.90 -0.33 1.41
C LEU A 245 -6.39 -0.24 1.77
N ASP A 246 -6.82 -0.96 2.81
CA ASP A 246 -8.20 -0.92 3.31
C ASP A 246 -8.61 0.47 3.82
N GLY A 247 -7.66 1.25 4.33
CA GLY A 247 -7.89 2.60 4.83
C GLY A 247 -7.76 3.72 3.79
N LEU A 248 -7.12 3.44 2.65
CA LEU A 248 -6.92 4.43 1.58
C LEU A 248 -8.21 4.70 0.79
N ARG A 249 -9.03 3.67 0.55
CA ARG A 249 -10.20 3.72 -0.34
C ARG A 249 -11.34 2.85 0.21
N ALA A 250 -12.59 3.30 0.06
CA ALA A 250 -13.72 2.73 0.81
C ALA A 250 -14.09 1.29 0.41
N HIS A 251 -14.09 0.98 -0.88
CA HIS A 251 -14.51 -0.33 -1.40
C HIS A 251 -13.39 -1.12 -2.09
N PHE A 252 -12.15 -0.69 -1.92
CA PHE A 252 -11.01 -1.21 -2.67
C PHE A 252 -10.60 -2.65 -2.30
N ALA A 253 -11.08 -3.16 -1.16
CA ALA A 253 -10.92 -4.55 -0.76
C ALA A 253 -12.15 -5.42 -1.08
N LEU A 254 -13.22 -4.88 -1.66
CA LEU A 254 -14.41 -5.67 -1.97
C LEU A 254 -14.06 -6.72 -3.05
N PRO A 255 -14.25 -8.02 -2.81
CA PRO A 255 -13.88 -9.08 -3.75
C PRO A 255 -14.87 -9.14 -4.93
N THR A 256 -14.80 -8.17 -5.84
CA THR A 256 -15.67 -8.08 -7.03
C THR A 256 -15.17 -8.91 -8.21
N GLY A 257 -13.88 -9.26 -8.20
CA GLY A 257 -13.22 -10.04 -9.24
C GLY A 257 -11.85 -10.56 -8.81
N HIS A 258 -11.21 -11.32 -9.69
CA HIS A 258 -9.91 -11.96 -9.45
C HIS A 258 -8.78 -10.95 -9.20
N ASP A 259 -8.76 -9.88 -10.00
CA ASP A 259 -7.71 -8.85 -10.01
C ASP A 259 -7.68 -8.00 -8.75
N VAL A 260 -8.81 -7.81 -8.06
CA VAL A 260 -8.82 -7.05 -6.81
C VAL A 260 -7.96 -7.74 -5.77
N LEU A 261 -8.21 -9.02 -5.52
CA LEU A 261 -7.44 -9.79 -4.54
C LEU A 261 -6.00 -10.01 -5.01
N ALA A 262 -5.80 -10.26 -6.31
CA ALA A 262 -4.46 -10.38 -6.88
C ALA A 262 -3.63 -9.11 -6.69
N PHE A 263 -4.24 -7.94 -6.86
CA PHE A 263 -3.59 -6.67 -6.62
C PHE A 263 -3.19 -6.52 -5.15
N HIS A 264 -4.07 -6.83 -4.19
CA HIS A 264 -3.76 -6.72 -2.77
C HIS A 264 -2.54 -7.58 -2.38
N GLU A 265 -2.53 -8.84 -2.80
CA GLU A 265 -1.42 -9.77 -2.56
C GLU A 265 -0.12 -9.29 -3.23
N GLY A 266 -0.17 -9.06 -4.55
CA GLY A 266 1.02 -8.66 -5.32
C GLY A 266 1.57 -7.29 -4.91
N PHE A 267 0.70 -6.37 -4.50
CA PHE A 267 1.12 -5.06 -4.03
C PHE A 267 1.77 -5.14 -2.64
N ALA A 268 1.21 -5.92 -1.72
CA ALA A 268 1.82 -6.17 -0.41
C ALA A 268 3.23 -6.79 -0.54
N ASP A 269 3.38 -7.73 -1.46
CA ASP A 269 4.67 -8.35 -1.81
C ASP A 269 5.66 -7.34 -2.41
N LEU A 270 5.19 -6.42 -3.28
CA LEU A 270 6.03 -5.36 -3.84
C LEU A 270 6.53 -4.39 -2.76
N VAL A 271 5.69 -4.03 -1.79
CA VAL A 271 6.11 -3.17 -0.68
C VAL A 271 7.16 -3.86 0.18
N ALA A 272 6.96 -5.14 0.52
CA ALA A 272 7.93 -5.94 1.28
C ALA A 272 9.27 -6.03 0.53
N LEU A 273 9.22 -6.39 -0.75
CA LEU A 273 10.39 -6.50 -1.62
C LEU A 273 11.21 -5.20 -1.68
N PHE A 274 10.56 -4.07 -1.96
CA PHE A 274 11.28 -2.80 -2.11
C PHE A 274 11.78 -2.25 -0.76
N GLN A 275 11.15 -2.59 0.36
CA GLN A 275 11.64 -2.20 1.69
C GLN A 275 13.02 -2.81 2.01
N HIS A 276 13.35 -4.01 1.52
CA HIS A 276 14.68 -4.60 1.69
C HIS A 276 15.81 -3.76 1.14
N PHE A 277 15.55 -3.00 0.07
CA PHE A 277 16.52 -2.09 -0.52
C PHE A 277 16.81 -0.86 0.35
N SER A 278 16.05 -0.66 1.44
CA SER A 278 16.31 0.38 2.45
C SER A 278 17.35 -0.04 3.49
N TYR A 279 17.82 -1.30 3.48
CA TYR A 279 18.81 -1.83 4.43
C TYR A 279 20.20 -1.93 3.80
N PRO A 280 21.14 -1.02 4.15
CA PRO A 280 22.44 -0.93 3.46
C PRO A 280 23.27 -2.21 3.55
N GLU A 281 23.32 -2.85 4.72
CA GLU A 281 24.12 -4.07 4.93
C GLU A 281 23.60 -5.24 4.11
N VAL A 282 22.29 -5.42 4.11
CA VAL A 282 21.58 -6.43 3.33
C VAL A 282 21.86 -6.21 1.83
N LEU A 283 21.75 -4.96 1.36
CA LEU A 283 21.99 -4.61 -0.03
C LEU A 283 23.46 -4.71 -0.44
N ARG A 284 24.41 -4.38 0.43
CA ARG A 284 25.85 -4.58 0.18
C ARG A 284 26.18 -6.06 0.06
N ALA A 285 25.65 -6.88 0.96
CA ALA A 285 25.82 -8.33 0.88
C ALA A 285 25.26 -8.88 -0.44
N ALA A 286 24.11 -8.37 -0.88
CA ALA A 286 23.50 -8.70 -2.17
C ALA A 286 24.40 -8.33 -3.36
N ILE A 287 24.85 -7.07 -3.43
CA ILE A 287 25.70 -6.56 -4.52
C ILE A 287 27.03 -7.31 -4.58
N ARG A 288 27.61 -7.64 -3.43
CA ARG A 288 28.84 -8.44 -3.35
C ARG A 288 28.64 -9.86 -3.90
N LYS A 289 27.58 -10.55 -3.46
CA LYS A 289 27.24 -11.91 -3.93
C LYS A 289 26.90 -11.94 -5.41
N SER A 290 26.21 -10.91 -5.91
CA SER A 290 25.75 -10.81 -7.29
C SER A 290 26.76 -10.18 -8.24
N ARG A 291 27.89 -9.67 -7.72
CA ARG A 291 28.87 -8.88 -8.49
C ARG A 291 28.21 -7.71 -9.24
N GLY A 292 27.22 -7.08 -8.62
CA GLY A 292 26.50 -5.94 -9.18
C GLY A 292 25.51 -6.27 -10.28
N GLU A 293 25.30 -7.55 -10.62
CA GLU A 293 24.24 -8.06 -11.52
C GLU A 293 23.04 -8.49 -10.69
N LEU A 294 22.13 -7.55 -10.40
CA LEU A 294 20.97 -7.83 -9.56
C LEU A 294 20.07 -8.90 -10.17
N GLU A 295 20.02 -9.02 -11.49
CA GLU A 295 19.33 -10.08 -12.23
C GLU A 295 19.83 -11.50 -11.88
N HIS A 296 21.08 -11.63 -11.43
CA HIS A 296 21.72 -12.88 -11.06
C HIS A 296 21.90 -13.04 -9.56
N ALA A 297 21.41 -12.08 -8.77
CA ALA A 297 21.58 -12.08 -7.33
C ALA A 297 20.80 -13.25 -6.70
N ALA A 298 21.53 -14.28 -6.29
CA ALA A 298 21.02 -15.35 -5.42
C ALA A 298 20.33 -14.80 -4.16
N PHE A 299 20.68 -13.57 -3.77
CA PHE A 299 20.06 -12.79 -2.70
C PHE A 299 18.55 -12.54 -2.87
N LEU A 300 18.06 -12.27 -4.09
CA LEU A 300 16.61 -12.12 -4.31
C LEU A 300 15.90 -13.48 -4.20
N THR A 301 16.60 -14.56 -4.55
CA THR A 301 16.14 -15.93 -4.34
C THR A 301 16.21 -16.35 -2.87
N ASP A 302 17.21 -15.91 -2.10
CA ASP A 302 17.36 -16.20 -0.67
C ASP A 302 16.29 -15.46 0.15
N ILE A 303 16.01 -14.18 -0.17
CA ILE A 303 14.84 -13.45 0.33
C ILE A 303 13.56 -14.23 -0.03
N ALA A 304 13.41 -14.66 -1.29
CA ALA A 304 12.23 -15.41 -1.73
C ALA A 304 12.04 -16.77 -1.04
N VAL A 305 13.13 -17.47 -0.69
CA VAL A 305 13.07 -18.79 -0.02
C VAL A 305 12.57 -18.67 1.42
N GLU A 306 13.00 -17.65 2.16
CA GLU A 306 12.50 -17.41 3.52
C GLU A 306 11.12 -16.72 3.51
N PHE A 307 10.85 -15.88 2.50
CA PHE A 307 9.52 -15.34 2.19
C PHE A 307 8.48 -16.45 1.93
N GLY A 308 8.86 -17.53 1.23
CA GLY A 308 7.97 -18.65 0.90
C GLY A 308 7.76 -19.69 1.99
N ARG A 309 8.54 -19.64 3.09
CA ARG A 309 8.37 -20.54 4.24
C ARG A 309 7.38 -20.01 5.28
N ALA A 310 7.12 -18.71 5.32
CA ALA A 310 6.29 -18.10 6.36
C ALA A 310 4.84 -17.79 5.91
N VAL A 311 4.58 -17.61 4.61
CA VAL A 311 3.25 -17.31 4.03
C VAL A 311 3.12 -17.96 2.65
N ALA A 312 1.90 -18.27 2.22
CA ALA A 312 1.57 -18.90 0.93
C ALA A 312 2.01 -18.12 -0.33
N GLY A 313 2.52 -16.88 -0.21
CA GLY A 313 2.91 -16.01 -1.32
C GLY A 313 4.36 -16.12 -1.81
N GLY A 314 5.30 -16.67 -1.01
CA GLY A 314 6.72 -16.48 -1.33
C GLY A 314 7.35 -17.33 -2.43
N ASN A 315 6.57 -18.16 -3.11
CA ASN A 315 6.98 -18.76 -4.38
C ASN A 315 7.11 -17.72 -5.51
N ALA A 316 6.47 -16.54 -5.36
CA ALA A 316 6.37 -15.52 -6.39
C ALA A 316 7.71 -14.95 -6.86
N LEU A 317 8.47 -14.42 -5.90
CA LEU A 317 9.78 -13.82 -6.14
C LEU A 317 10.82 -14.88 -6.54
N ARG A 318 10.70 -16.10 -6.02
CA ARG A 318 11.61 -17.19 -6.35
C ARG A 318 11.51 -17.54 -7.83
N SER A 319 10.29 -17.79 -8.29
CA SER A 319 10.06 -18.16 -9.68
C SER A 319 10.25 -16.96 -10.63
N ALA A 320 10.09 -15.72 -10.15
CA ALA A 320 10.51 -14.50 -10.86
C ALA A 320 12.01 -14.49 -11.13
N VAL A 321 12.83 -14.70 -10.09
CA VAL A 321 14.29 -14.72 -10.19
C VAL A 321 14.76 -15.90 -11.05
N GLU A 322 14.14 -17.08 -10.93
CA GLU A 322 14.43 -18.22 -11.81
C GLU A 322 14.11 -17.90 -13.29
N GLU A 323 13.02 -17.18 -13.57
CA GLU A 323 12.69 -16.65 -14.91
C GLU A 323 13.78 -15.67 -15.39
N PHE A 324 14.21 -14.71 -14.57
CA PHE A 324 15.24 -13.73 -14.95
C PHE A 324 16.63 -14.36 -15.18
N ARG A 325 16.99 -15.40 -14.43
CA ARG A 325 18.26 -16.13 -14.60
C ARG A 325 18.32 -16.95 -15.88
N ASN A 326 17.18 -17.31 -16.45
CA ASN A 326 17.09 -18.05 -17.70
C ASN A 326 16.27 -17.27 -18.73
N PRO A 327 16.91 -16.44 -19.56
CA PRO A 327 16.24 -15.62 -20.59
C PRO A 327 15.41 -16.41 -21.61
N ASN A 328 15.60 -17.74 -21.70
CA ASN A 328 14.82 -18.62 -22.57
C ASN A 328 13.55 -19.15 -21.91
N SER A 329 13.33 -18.90 -20.61
CA SER A 329 12.10 -19.26 -19.93
C SER A 329 10.97 -18.36 -20.44
N PRO A 330 9.83 -18.92 -20.89
CA PRO A 330 8.69 -18.11 -21.27
C PRO A 330 8.16 -17.34 -20.05
N PRO A 331 7.73 -16.08 -20.22
CA PRO A 331 7.18 -15.30 -19.13
C PRO A 331 5.89 -15.94 -18.62
N LYS A 332 5.64 -15.87 -17.31
CA LYS A 332 4.34 -16.25 -16.75
C LYS A 332 3.27 -15.26 -17.26
N LEU A 333 2.23 -15.79 -17.92
CA LEU A 333 1.20 -15.00 -18.58
C LEU A 333 -0.04 -14.80 -17.70
N TYR A 334 -0.64 -13.62 -17.83
CA TYR A 334 -1.92 -13.23 -17.23
C TYR A 334 -3.11 -13.77 -18.08
N PRO A 335 -4.23 -14.18 -17.45
CA PRO A 335 -4.47 -14.26 -16.00
C PRO A 335 -3.89 -15.52 -15.35
N GLY A 336 -3.50 -15.41 -14.07
CA GLY A 336 -3.17 -16.55 -13.23
C GLY A 336 -4.40 -17.38 -12.85
N ARG A 337 -4.21 -18.61 -12.36
CA ARG A 337 -5.33 -19.48 -11.96
C ARG A 337 -6.03 -18.97 -10.71
N GLU A 338 -5.26 -18.42 -9.78
CA GLU A 338 -5.72 -17.91 -8.48
C GLU A 338 -5.16 -16.51 -8.24
N SER A 339 -5.77 -15.77 -7.32
CA SER A 339 -5.41 -14.38 -7.05
C SER A 339 -3.93 -14.24 -6.66
N HIS A 340 -3.37 -15.17 -5.88
CA HIS A 340 -1.93 -15.21 -5.59
C HIS A 340 -1.07 -15.32 -6.85
N GLU A 341 -1.46 -16.17 -7.82
CA GLU A 341 -0.71 -16.32 -9.07
C GLU A 341 -0.76 -15.05 -9.93
N SER A 342 -1.89 -14.35 -9.97
CA SER A 342 -2.00 -13.06 -10.68
C SER A 342 -1.21 -11.96 -9.95
N GLY A 343 -1.20 -11.96 -8.62
CA GLY A 343 -0.40 -11.04 -7.81
C GLY A 343 1.10 -11.24 -8.05
N GLU A 344 1.56 -12.48 -8.13
CA GLU A 344 2.94 -12.82 -8.52
C GLU A 344 3.32 -12.26 -9.90
N ILE A 345 2.42 -12.32 -10.89
CA ILE A 345 2.68 -11.77 -12.22
C ILE A 345 2.85 -10.24 -12.15
N LEU A 346 2.07 -9.55 -11.31
CA LEU A 346 2.24 -8.11 -11.04
C LEU A 346 3.62 -7.81 -10.43
N VAL A 347 4.03 -8.57 -9.40
CA VAL A 347 5.33 -8.41 -8.74
C VAL A 347 6.46 -8.53 -9.78
N ARG A 348 6.39 -9.57 -10.63
CA ARG A 348 7.36 -9.80 -11.70
C ARG A 348 7.43 -8.65 -12.70
N ALA A 349 6.29 -8.12 -13.12
CA ALA A 349 6.24 -7.02 -14.08
C ALA A 349 6.92 -5.76 -13.55
N VAL A 350 6.58 -5.34 -12.33
CA VAL A 350 7.17 -4.14 -11.72
C VAL A 350 8.65 -4.35 -11.42
N PHE A 351 9.04 -5.54 -10.96
CA PHE A 351 10.44 -5.84 -10.64
C PHE A 351 11.33 -5.95 -11.89
N GLU A 352 10.82 -6.49 -13.00
CA GLU A 352 11.53 -6.45 -14.28
C GLU A 352 11.81 -5.01 -14.71
N ALA A 353 10.80 -4.14 -14.64
CA ALA A 353 10.96 -2.73 -14.98
C ALA A 353 12.03 -2.06 -14.09
N PHE A 354 12.05 -2.38 -12.79
CA PHE A 354 13.09 -1.94 -11.87
C PHE A 354 14.48 -2.38 -12.32
N LEU A 355 14.68 -3.66 -12.66
CA LEU A 355 15.97 -4.19 -13.12
C LEU A 355 16.42 -3.54 -14.43
N THR A 356 15.49 -3.30 -15.36
CA THR A 356 15.76 -2.60 -16.62
C THR A 356 16.28 -1.18 -16.36
N VAL A 357 15.60 -0.42 -15.51
CA VAL A 357 16.04 0.95 -15.17
C VAL A 357 17.32 0.95 -14.35
N TYR A 358 17.50 -0.02 -13.45
CA TYR A 358 18.74 -0.20 -12.69
C TYR A 358 19.94 -0.40 -13.63
N THR A 359 19.79 -1.28 -14.63
CA THR A 359 20.81 -1.54 -15.64
C THR A 359 21.18 -0.25 -16.38
N ARG A 360 20.18 0.52 -16.85
CA ARG A 360 20.40 1.83 -17.51
C ARG A 360 21.15 2.80 -16.60
N LYS A 361 20.71 2.97 -15.35
CA LYS A 361 21.30 3.92 -14.38
C LYS A 361 22.71 3.55 -13.92
N THR A 362 23.05 2.26 -13.94
CA THR A 362 24.37 1.76 -13.48
C THR A 362 25.37 1.50 -14.58
N GLU A 363 24.92 1.49 -15.84
CA GLU A 363 25.74 1.18 -17.02
C GLU A 363 27.04 2.00 -17.09
N ARG A 364 26.95 3.31 -16.79
CA ARG A 364 28.13 4.20 -16.79
C ARG A 364 29.19 3.80 -15.76
N TYR A 365 28.77 3.32 -14.59
CA TYR A 365 29.68 2.89 -13.53
C TYR A 365 30.32 1.55 -13.88
N ARG A 366 29.55 0.65 -14.49
CA ARG A 366 30.07 -0.60 -15.03
C ARG A 366 31.13 -0.34 -16.10
N ARG A 367 30.85 0.54 -17.07
CA ARG A 367 31.82 0.93 -18.10
C ARG A 367 33.07 1.57 -17.50
N LEU A 368 32.92 2.44 -16.50
CA LEU A 368 34.07 3.05 -15.82
C LEU A 368 34.95 1.99 -15.16
N ALA A 369 34.34 1.05 -14.42
CA ALA A 369 35.04 -0.02 -13.72
C ALA A 369 35.61 -1.11 -14.64
N SER A 370 35.15 -1.18 -15.90
CA SER A 370 35.53 -2.21 -16.85
C SER A 370 36.34 -1.72 -18.05
N HIS A 371 36.88 -0.50 -17.99
CA HIS A 371 37.62 0.13 -19.09
C HIS A 371 36.80 0.21 -20.40
N GLY A 372 35.51 0.52 -20.28
CA GLY A 372 34.60 0.77 -21.40
C GLY A 372 33.84 -0.46 -21.92
N THR A 373 34.19 -1.67 -21.48
CA THR A 373 33.56 -2.92 -21.99
C THR A 373 32.14 -3.17 -21.51
N GLY A 374 31.70 -2.52 -20.43
CA GLY A 374 30.45 -2.79 -19.72
C GLY A 374 30.42 -4.12 -18.93
N ARG A 375 31.44 -4.97 -19.05
CA ARG A 375 31.55 -6.27 -18.38
C ARG A 375 32.56 -6.20 -17.24
N LEU A 376 32.07 -6.31 -16.01
CA LEU A 376 32.91 -6.22 -14.82
C LEU A 376 33.98 -7.34 -14.81
N PRO A 377 35.22 -7.05 -14.40
CA PRO A 377 36.28 -8.04 -14.35
C PRO A 377 35.93 -9.19 -13.39
N PRO A 378 36.45 -10.41 -13.62
CA PRO A 378 36.24 -11.51 -12.70
C PRO A 378 36.88 -11.20 -11.34
N GLY A 379 36.19 -11.55 -10.25
CA GLY A 379 36.66 -11.31 -8.89
C GLY A 379 35.64 -10.56 -8.05
N GLU A 380 36.07 -10.09 -6.87
CA GLU A 380 35.28 -9.20 -6.04
C GLU A 380 35.32 -7.77 -6.59
N LEU A 381 34.19 -7.08 -6.55
CA LEU A 381 34.13 -5.68 -6.99
C LEU A 381 34.86 -4.76 -6.01
N PRO A 382 35.47 -3.66 -6.47
CA PRO A 382 36.00 -2.64 -5.57
C PRO A 382 34.93 -2.16 -4.57
N PRO A 383 35.25 -1.98 -3.27
CA PRO A 383 34.27 -1.56 -2.26
C PRO A 383 33.49 -0.31 -2.66
N ASP A 384 34.17 0.72 -3.18
CA ASP A 384 33.54 1.97 -3.63
C ASP A 384 32.51 1.74 -4.74
N LEU A 385 32.78 0.79 -5.66
CA LEU A 385 31.83 0.41 -6.70
C LEU A 385 30.63 -0.33 -6.10
N GLN A 386 30.85 -1.22 -5.12
CA GLN A 386 29.76 -1.89 -4.42
C GLN A 386 28.85 -0.87 -3.73
N GLU A 387 29.42 0.15 -3.08
CA GLU A 387 28.67 1.22 -2.42
C GLU A 387 27.88 2.07 -3.42
N ILE A 388 28.48 2.46 -4.54
CA ILE A 388 27.78 3.20 -5.60
C ILE A 388 26.60 2.40 -6.14
N LEU A 389 26.79 1.11 -6.43
CA LEU A 389 25.73 0.26 -6.96
C LEU A 389 24.61 0.04 -5.93
N ALA A 390 24.95 -0.16 -4.66
CA ALA A 390 24.00 -0.26 -3.56
C ALA A 390 23.19 1.04 -3.38
N ASP A 391 23.84 2.21 -3.33
CA ASP A 391 23.16 3.51 -3.23
C ASP A 391 22.19 3.73 -4.40
N ARG A 392 22.59 3.37 -5.62
CA ARG A 392 21.74 3.48 -6.81
C ARG A 392 20.55 2.54 -6.77
N ALA A 393 20.75 1.30 -6.33
CA ALA A 393 19.66 0.34 -6.16
C ALA A 393 18.66 0.81 -5.09
N SER A 394 19.16 1.28 -3.94
CA SER A 394 18.32 1.77 -2.82
C SER A 394 17.43 2.96 -3.23
N LYS A 395 18.03 3.98 -3.86
CA LYS A 395 17.30 5.16 -4.35
C LYS A 395 16.29 4.78 -5.43
N LEU A 396 16.66 3.88 -6.33
CA LEU A 396 15.77 3.44 -7.40
C LEU A 396 14.58 2.64 -6.86
N ALA A 397 14.81 1.74 -5.89
CA ALA A 397 13.74 0.99 -5.23
C ALA A 397 12.77 1.92 -4.51
N SER A 398 13.30 2.94 -3.80
CA SER A 398 12.48 3.98 -3.16
C SER A 398 11.64 4.76 -4.16
N GLN A 399 12.19 5.06 -5.36
CA GLN A 399 11.45 5.72 -6.45
C GLN A 399 10.33 4.83 -7.01
N PHE A 400 10.63 3.56 -7.32
CA PHE A 400 9.63 2.60 -7.81
C PHE A 400 8.50 2.37 -6.80
N LEU A 401 8.83 2.18 -5.52
CA LEU A 401 7.85 2.05 -4.46
C LEU A 401 6.97 3.30 -4.33
N SER A 402 7.57 4.49 -4.44
CA SER A 402 6.82 5.75 -4.43
C SER A 402 5.90 5.91 -5.64
N ILE A 403 6.29 5.44 -6.83
CA ILE A 403 5.41 5.41 -8.01
C ILE A 403 4.23 4.45 -7.75
N CYS A 404 4.51 3.24 -7.28
CA CYS A 404 3.49 2.22 -6.99
C CYS A 404 2.45 2.72 -5.97
N ILE A 405 2.90 3.31 -4.86
CA ILE A 405 1.98 3.83 -3.84
C ILE A 405 1.16 5.02 -4.39
N ARG A 406 1.79 5.97 -5.11
CA ARG A 406 1.07 7.11 -5.70
C ARG A 406 0.03 6.68 -6.73
N ALA A 407 0.28 5.61 -7.46
CA ALA A 407 -0.65 5.08 -8.46
C ALA A 407 -2.00 4.65 -7.85
N ILE A 408 -2.07 4.33 -6.56
CA ILE A 408 -3.35 4.02 -5.89
C ILE A 408 -4.33 5.20 -5.99
N ASP A 409 -3.85 6.44 -5.96
CA ASP A 409 -4.70 7.61 -6.12
C ASP A 409 -5.26 7.74 -7.55
N TYR A 410 -4.63 7.11 -8.54
CA TYR A 410 -5.08 7.09 -9.94
C TYR A 410 -5.76 5.76 -10.32
N CYS A 411 -6.14 4.95 -9.35
CA CYS A 411 -6.95 3.76 -9.57
C CYS A 411 -8.45 4.10 -9.58
N PRO A 412 -9.30 3.29 -10.22
CA PRO A 412 -10.75 3.35 -10.03
C PRO A 412 -11.14 3.13 -8.55
N PRO A 413 -12.31 3.63 -8.10
CA PRO A 413 -12.82 3.48 -6.72
C PRO A 413 -13.11 2.05 -6.33
N ILE A 414 -13.35 1.19 -7.30
CA ILE A 414 -13.81 -0.18 -7.11
C ILE A 414 -13.36 -1.04 -8.28
N ASP A 415 -13.29 -2.35 -8.08
CA ASP A 415 -13.17 -3.33 -9.15
C ASP A 415 -11.97 -3.08 -10.07
N LEU A 416 -10.81 -2.87 -9.44
CA LEU A 416 -9.54 -2.62 -10.14
C LEU A 416 -9.14 -3.84 -10.98
N GLU A 417 -8.75 -3.59 -12.22
CA GLU A 417 -8.08 -4.55 -13.09
C GLU A 417 -6.56 -4.24 -13.17
N LEU A 418 -5.70 -5.26 -13.30
CA LEU A 418 -4.23 -5.06 -13.31
C LEU A 418 -3.76 -4.16 -14.47
N GLY A 419 -4.46 -4.20 -15.61
CA GLY A 419 -4.22 -3.28 -16.72
C GLY A 419 -4.57 -1.82 -16.41
N GLU A 420 -5.57 -1.56 -15.56
CA GLU A 420 -5.89 -0.21 -15.09
C GLU A 420 -4.85 0.28 -14.08
N TYR A 421 -4.26 -0.61 -13.29
CA TYR A 421 -3.13 -0.27 -12.44
C TYR A 421 -1.91 0.16 -13.26
N LEU A 422 -1.63 -0.45 -14.42
CA LEU A 422 -0.62 0.06 -15.35
C LEU A 422 -0.90 1.51 -15.74
N ARG A 423 -2.13 1.81 -16.17
CA ARG A 423 -2.52 3.20 -16.52
C ARG A 423 -2.32 4.16 -15.35
N ALA A 424 -2.64 3.70 -14.15
CA ALA A 424 -2.44 4.45 -12.91
C ALA A 424 -0.94 4.72 -12.63
N LEU A 425 -0.06 3.74 -12.82
CA LEU A 425 1.40 3.89 -12.69
C LEU A 425 1.95 4.93 -13.67
N ILE A 426 1.61 4.80 -14.95
CA ILE A 426 2.08 5.70 -16.02
C ILE A 426 1.57 7.13 -15.77
N THR A 427 0.31 7.28 -15.39
CA THR A 427 -0.28 8.60 -15.09
C THR A 427 0.37 9.21 -13.85
N ALA A 428 0.46 8.47 -12.74
CA ALA A 428 1.02 8.98 -11.49
C ALA A 428 2.48 9.42 -11.62
N ASP A 429 3.28 8.70 -12.40
CA ASP A 429 4.67 9.07 -12.66
C ASP A 429 4.76 10.32 -13.55
N HIS A 430 4.08 10.33 -14.70
CA HIS A 430 4.10 11.46 -15.63
C HIS A 430 3.67 12.78 -14.95
N GLU A 431 2.66 12.72 -14.08
CA GLU A 431 2.13 13.89 -13.39
C GLU A 431 3.12 14.57 -12.45
N LEU A 432 4.06 13.80 -11.88
CA LEU A 432 5.09 14.36 -11.01
C LEU A 432 6.42 14.60 -11.73
N VAL A 433 6.73 13.73 -12.70
CA VAL A 433 7.99 13.70 -13.44
C VAL A 433 7.69 13.55 -14.94
N PRO A 434 7.31 14.65 -15.63
CA PRO A 434 6.97 14.58 -17.05
C PRO A 434 8.16 14.15 -17.93
N ASP A 435 9.37 14.60 -17.59
CA ASP A 435 10.60 14.21 -18.27
C ASP A 435 11.14 12.89 -17.69
N ASP A 436 11.10 11.81 -18.48
CA ASP A 436 11.57 10.47 -18.09
C ASP A 436 12.84 10.06 -18.85
N PRO A 437 14.00 10.63 -18.50
CA PRO A 437 15.25 10.38 -19.23
C PRO A 437 15.78 8.95 -19.08
N TRP A 438 15.22 8.16 -18.14
CA TRP A 438 15.65 6.79 -17.88
C TRP A 438 14.64 5.74 -18.38
N GLY A 439 13.50 6.17 -18.93
CA GLY A 439 12.45 5.31 -19.48
C GLY A 439 11.81 4.39 -18.44
N PHE A 440 11.48 4.91 -17.25
CA PHE A 440 10.67 4.20 -16.24
C PHE A 440 9.34 3.73 -16.82
N ARG A 441 8.64 4.63 -17.53
CA ARG A 441 7.32 4.34 -18.08
C ARG A 441 7.40 3.31 -19.19
N GLU A 442 8.36 3.43 -20.10
CA GLU A 442 8.65 2.43 -21.12
C GLU A 442 8.94 1.05 -20.50
N ALA A 443 9.80 1.00 -19.47
CA ALA A 443 10.15 -0.26 -18.81
C ALA A 443 8.93 -0.93 -18.15
N LEU A 444 8.03 -0.16 -17.54
CA LEU A 444 6.78 -0.67 -16.97
C LEU A 444 5.84 -1.19 -18.06
N ILE A 445 5.66 -0.44 -19.15
CA ILE A 445 4.80 -0.81 -20.27
C ILE A 445 5.27 -2.15 -20.87
N ASP A 446 6.56 -2.26 -21.18
CA ASP A 446 7.13 -3.46 -21.78
C ASP A 446 7.02 -4.68 -20.86
N ALA A 447 7.27 -4.49 -19.56
CA ALA A 447 7.23 -5.57 -18.58
C ALA A 447 5.81 -6.11 -18.32
N PHE A 448 4.79 -5.23 -18.36
CA PHE A 448 3.39 -5.63 -18.30
C PHE A 448 2.94 -6.31 -19.60
N ALA A 449 3.30 -5.73 -20.75
CA ALA A 449 2.96 -6.27 -22.07
C ALA A 449 3.55 -7.65 -22.31
N ARG A 450 4.79 -7.90 -21.86
CA ARG A 450 5.46 -9.21 -21.94
C ARG A 450 4.71 -10.31 -21.19
N ARG A 451 3.93 -9.95 -20.17
CA ARG A 451 3.13 -10.86 -19.35
C ARG A 451 1.67 -10.92 -19.75
N GLY A 452 1.29 -10.25 -20.84
CA GLY A 452 -0.09 -10.21 -21.31
C GLY A 452 -1.03 -9.37 -20.45
N ILE A 453 -0.50 -8.48 -19.59
CA ILE A 453 -1.31 -7.53 -18.83
C ILE A 453 -1.55 -6.30 -19.71
N TYR A 454 -2.78 -6.15 -20.19
CA TYR A 454 -3.17 -5.05 -21.05
C TYR A 454 -4.33 -4.27 -20.41
N PRO A 455 -4.34 -2.92 -20.50
CA PRO A 455 -5.48 -2.14 -20.06
C PRO A 455 -6.69 -2.33 -20.96
N PRO A 456 -7.90 -2.28 -20.41
CA PRO A 456 -9.10 -2.20 -21.23
C PRO A 456 -9.19 -0.84 -21.94
N ALA A 457 -9.82 -0.84 -23.12
CA ALA A 457 -10.23 0.36 -23.85
C ALA A 457 -9.11 1.37 -24.19
N VAL A 458 -7.90 0.90 -24.46
CA VAL A 458 -6.81 1.71 -25.04
C VAL A 458 -6.54 1.29 -26.48
N ALA A 459 -6.24 2.25 -27.36
CA ALA A 459 -5.98 1.97 -28.78
C ALA A 459 -4.57 1.40 -29.03
N THR A 460 -3.58 1.84 -28.24
CA THR A 460 -2.18 1.42 -28.35
C THR A 460 -1.53 1.37 -26.96
N LEU A 461 -0.35 0.77 -26.87
CA LEU A 461 0.50 0.76 -25.66
C LEU A 461 1.46 1.96 -25.60
N ALA A 462 1.21 3.03 -26.35
CA ALA A 462 1.98 4.26 -26.22
C ALA A 462 1.65 4.97 -24.89
N GLU A 463 2.64 5.70 -24.33
CA GLU A 463 2.49 6.40 -23.05
C GLU A 463 1.25 7.32 -23.03
N ASP A 464 1.04 8.09 -24.10
CA ASP A 464 -0.09 9.01 -24.23
C ASP A 464 -1.45 8.29 -24.21
N SER A 465 -1.54 7.12 -24.84
CA SER A 465 -2.73 6.28 -24.87
C SER A 465 -3.03 5.64 -23.50
N LEU A 466 -1.98 5.31 -22.74
CA LEU A 466 -2.10 4.66 -21.43
C LEU A 466 -2.45 5.64 -20.31
N ARG A 467 -2.01 6.89 -20.41
CA ARG A 467 -2.38 7.92 -19.44
C ARG A 467 -3.89 8.07 -19.34
N TRP A 468 -4.38 8.30 -18.13
CA TRP A 468 -5.75 8.74 -17.94
C TRP A 468 -5.94 10.07 -18.68
N GLN A 469 -7.04 10.17 -19.43
CA GLN A 469 -7.39 11.38 -20.14
C GLN A 469 -8.35 12.22 -19.28
N PRO A 470 -8.39 13.55 -19.49
CA PRO A 470 -9.44 14.39 -18.93
C PRO A 470 -10.83 13.90 -19.35
N ALA A 471 -11.85 14.22 -18.54
CA ALA A 471 -13.24 13.89 -18.88
C ALA A 471 -13.70 14.65 -20.15
N GLU A 472 -14.32 13.93 -21.08
CA GLU A 472 -14.94 14.49 -22.28
C GLU A 472 -16.41 14.05 -22.38
N PRO A 473 -17.40 14.97 -22.32
CA PRO A 473 -17.26 16.43 -22.24
C PRO A 473 -16.63 16.91 -20.92
N SER A 474 -16.00 18.09 -20.96
CA SER A 474 -15.34 18.68 -19.79
C SER A 474 -16.34 18.88 -18.65
N VAL A 475 -16.07 18.22 -17.51
CA VAL A 475 -16.76 18.51 -16.25
C VAL A 475 -16.40 19.93 -15.81
N PRO A 476 -17.36 20.75 -15.34
CA PRO A 476 -17.07 22.08 -14.82
C PRO A 476 -16.08 22.05 -13.65
N ALA A 477 -15.20 23.03 -13.57
CA ALA A 477 -14.38 23.25 -12.38
C ALA A 477 -15.27 23.56 -11.17
N VAL A 478 -14.78 23.25 -9.97
CA VAL A 478 -15.44 23.52 -8.69
C VAL A 478 -14.71 24.66 -7.98
N PRO A 479 -15.16 25.93 -8.09
CA PRO A 479 -14.44 27.08 -7.53
C PRO A 479 -14.20 26.99 -6.02
N GLU A 480 -15.10 26.36 -5.28
CA GLU A 480 -14.98 26.15 -3.82
C GLU A 480 -13.89 25.14 -3.43
N LEU A 481 -13.33 24.41 -4.40
CA LEU A 481 -12.18 23.52 -4.25
C LEU A 481 -10.88 24.14 -4.77
N HIS A 482 -10.91 25.41 -5.20
CA HIS A 482 -9.70 26.15 -5.53
C HIS A 482 -8.80 26.27 -4.29
N PHE A 483 -7.49 26.15 -4.48
CA PHE A 483 -6.51 26.10 -3.39
C PHE A 483 -6.57 27.32 -2.45
N ASP A 484 -6.93 28.50 -2.96
CA ASP A 484 -7.12 29.73 -2.18
C ASP A 484 -8.34 29.72 -1.24
N LYS A 485 -9.29 28.78 -1.43
CA LYS A 485 -10.48 28.59 -0.59
C LYS A 485 -10.29 27.48 0.42
N LEU A 486 -9.33 26.57 0.21
CA LEU A 486 -9.10 25.44 1.10
C LEU A 486 -8.57 25.93 2.45
N GLU A 487 -9.16 25.43 3.53
CA GLU A 487 -8.72 25.76 4.88
C GLU A 487 -7.83 24.63 5.43
N PHE A 488 -6.61 24.99 5.88
CA PHE A 488 -5.62 24.04 6.36
C PHE A 488 -5.24 24.25 7.82
N SER A 489 -4.88 23.17 8.50
CA SER A 489 -4.33 23.19 9.85
C SER A 489 -2.80 23.17 9.81
N GLY A 490 -2.18 24.28 9.42
CA GLY A 490 -0.72 24.42 9.35
C GLY A 490 -0.11 23.84 8.07
N ASP A 491 -0.21 22.52 7.85
CA ASP A 491 0.27 21.86 6.64
C ASP A 491 -0.85 21.81 5.57
N PRO A 492 -0.61 22.16 4.28
CA PRO A 492 -1.61 22.03 3.23
C PRO A 492 -2.14 20.60 3.00
N ALA A 493 -1.42 19.58 3.44
CA ALA A 493 -1.91 18.20 3.43
C ALA A 493 -2.91 17.91 4.56
N GLU A 494 -3.13 18.85 5.49
CA GLU A 494 -4.06 18.73 6.61
C GLU A 494 -5.25 19.66 6.48
N PRO A 495 -6.47 19.13 6.31
CA PRO A 495 -7.67 19.96 6.38
C PRO A 495 -7.80 20.60 7.77
N ALA A 496 -8.39 21.79 7.82
CA ALA A 496 -8.63 22.52 9.08
C ALA A 496 -9.47 21.71 10.08
N GLY A 497 -10.34 20.82 9.60
CA GLY A 497 -11.07 19.85 10.43
C GLY A 497 -12.17 19.14 9.65
N LEU A 498 -13.04 18.42 10.37
CA LEU A 498 -14.18 17.71 9.76
C LEU A 498 -15.16 18.66 9.07
N GLY A 499 -15.37 19.87 9.61
CA GLY A 499 -16.23 20.87 8.99
C GLY A 499 -15.75 21.28 7.60
N GLU A 500 -14.43 21.42 7.45
CA GLU A 500 -13.79 21.73 6.17
C GLU A 500 -13.93 20.60 5.16
N LEU A 501 -13.65 19.35 5.58
CA LEU A 501 -13.85 18.19 4.71
C LEU A 501 -15.31 18.06 4.24
N ARG A 502 -16.28 18.31 5.13
CA ARG A 502 -17.71 18.31 4.75
C ARG A 502 -18.04 19.43 3.77
N ARG A 503 -17.43 20.61 3.91
CA ARG A 503 -17.60 21.72 2.95
C ARG A 503 -17.07 21.32 1.57
N GLN A 504 -15.86 20.78 1.51
CA GLN A 504 -15.25 20.30 0.27
C GLN A 504 -16.08 19.17 -0.38
N ALA A 505 -16.53 18.19 0.40
CA ALA A 505 -17.40 17.11 -0.07
C ALA A 505 -18.74 17.62 -0.62
N ARG A 506 -19.36 18.62 0.03
CA ARG A 506 -20.57 19.27 -0.48
C ARG A 506 -20.34 20.03 -1.78
N ALA A 507 -19.22 20.76 -1.87
CA ALA A 507 -18.86 21.49 -3.08
C ALA A 507 -18.71 20.54 -4.29
N LEU A 508 -18.04 19.40 -4.08
CA LEU A 508 -17.94 18.37 -5.12
C LEU A 508 -19.29 17.70 -5.42
N GLY A 509 -20.03 17.29 -4.38
CA GLY A 509 -21.32 16.62 -4.51
C GLY A 509 -22.39 17.47 -5.19
N ALA A 510 -22.29 18.80 -5.12
CA ALA A 510 -23.19 19.71 -5.82
C ALA A 510 -23.18 19.54 -7.35
N LEU A 511 -22.07 19.04 -7.93
CA LEU A 511 -22.01 18.66 -9.35
C LEU A 511 -22.94 17.50 -9.70
N LEU A 512 -23.19 16.60 -8.75
CA LEU A 512 -24.00 15.39 -8.95
C LEU A 512 -25.50 15.67 -9.00
N GLY A 513 -25.92 16.94 -8.86
CA GLY A 513 -27.31 17.34 -9.09
C GLY A 513 -27.70 17.43 -10.57
N ASP A 514 -26.72 17.43 -11.47
CA ASP A 514 -26.94 17.39 -12.92
C ASP A 514 -26.73 15.96 -13.44
N ASP A 515 -27.77 15.34 -13.98
CA ASP A 515 -27.73 13.96 -14.49
C ASP A 515 -26.70 13.76 -15.62
N SER A 516 -26.38 14.81 -16.40
CA SER A 516 -25.36 14.73 -17.45
C SER A 516 -23.95 14.61 -16.84
N ILE A 517 -23.65 15.42 -15.82
CA ILE A 517 -22.38 15.37 -15.10
C ILE A 517 -22.29 14.08 -14.28
N LEU A 518 -23.39 13.68 -13.63
CA LEU A 518 -23.47 12.46 -12.85
C LEU A 518 -23.04 11.23 -13.69
N ARG A 519 -23.44 11.16 -14.96
CA ARG A 519 -23.06 10.08 -15.88
C ARG A 519 -21.56 10.06 -16.21
N GLU A 520 -20.90 11.21 -16.29
CA GLU A 520 -19.44 11.28 -16.46
C GLU A 520 -18.69 10.59 -15.31
N PHE A 521 -19.22 10.69 -14.09
CA PHE A 521 -18.68 10.00 -12.91
C PHE A 521 -18.97 8.48 -12.92
N GLY A 522 -19.56 7.94 -13.98
CA GLY A 522 -19.96 6.53 -14.08
C GLY A 522 -21.12 6.18 -13.16
N LEU A 523 -21.94 7.16 -12.78
CA LEU A 523 -23.08 7.00 -11.88
C LEU A 523 -24.40 7.00 -12.68
N ALA A 524 -25.49 6.65 -12.03
CA ALA A 524 -26.85 6.69 -12.60
C ALA A 524 -27.84 7.44 -11.69
N SER A 525 -28.88 8.02 -12.28
CA SER A 525 -29.90 8.73 -11.50
C SER A 525 -30.73 7.74 -10.66
N PRO A 526 -30.96 7.98 -9.35
CA PRO A 526 -31.80 7.12 -8.51
C PRO A 526 -33.25 6.97 -8.98
N SER A 527 -33.74 7.93 -9.76
CA SER A 527 -35.07 7.88 -10.38
C SER A 527 -35.09 7.13 -11.71
N GLU A 528 -33.94 6.77 -12.27
CA GLU A 528 -33.84 6.04 -13.53
C GLU A 528 -34.35 4.60 -13.35
N ALA A 529 -35.31 4.20 -14.20
CA ALA A 529 -35.81 2.85 -14.20
C ALA A 529 -34.77 1.92 -14.84
N LEU A 530 -34.19 1.01 -14.05
CA LEU A 530 -33.20 0.07 -14.53
C LEU A 530 -33.83 -1.25 -14.97
N PRO A 531 -33.16 -2.00 -15.88
CA PRO A 531 -33.63 -3.32 -16.30
C PRO A 531 -33.89 -4.25 -15.10
N ASN A 532 -34.94 -5.07 -15.24
CA ASN A 532 -35.28 -6.16 -14.31
C ASN A 532 -35.51 -5.73 -12.84
N GLY A 533 -35.87 -4.46 -12.60
CA GLY A 533 -36.26 -3.98 -11.28
C GLY A 533 -35.10 -3.62 -10.35
N ASP A 534 -33.86 -3.58 -10.85
CA ASP A 534 -32.70 -3.12 -10.08
C ASP A 534 -32.89 -1.68 -9.61
N ARG A 535 -32.24 -1.31 -8.50
CA ARG A 535 -32.31 0.03 -7.94
C ARG A 535 -30.93 0.56 -7.61
N VAL A 536 -30.64 1.79 -8.02
CA VAL A 536 -29.43 2.51 -7.61
C VAL A 536 -29.75 3.42 -6.42
N GLY A 537 -28.85 3.43 -5.44
CA GLY A 537 -28.89 4.37 -4.32
C GLY A 537 -28.40 5.75 -4.71
N LEU A 538 -28.41 6.70 -3.77
CA LEU A 538 -27.74 7.98 -3.99
C LEU A 538 -26.22 7.79 -4.13
N PRO A 539 -25.55 8.53 -5.02
CA PRO A 539 -24.10 8.67 -4.97
C PRO A 539 -23.62 9.07 -3.58
N CYS A 540 -22.47 8.56 -3.16
CA CYS A 540 -21.85 8.83 -1.88
C CYS A 540 -20.43 9.36 -2.09
N ILE A 541 -20.15 10.55 -1.56
CA ILE A 541 -18.79 11.08 -1.46
C ILE A 541 -18.11 10.35 -0.30
N GLN A 542 -17.20 9.43 -0.63
CA GLN A 542 -16.51 8.57 0.34
C GLN A 542 -15.36 9.29 1.02
N SER A 543 -14.57 10.04 0.25
CA SER A 543 -13.45 10.81 0.78
C SER A 543 -13.09 11.97 -0.13
N ILE A 544 -12.46 13.00 0.45
CA ILE A 544 -11.72 14.05 -0.25
C ILE A 544 -10.44 14.31 0.53
N ARG A 545 -9.30 14.23 -0.15
CA ARG A 545 -7.98 14.20 0.50
C ARG A 545 -7.03 15.13 -0.22
N THR A 546 -6.49 16.11 0.50
CA THR A 546 -5.42 16.95 -0.02
C THR A 546 -4.11 16.18 -0.02
N CYS A 547 -3.38 16.26 -1.13
CA CYS A 547 -2.08 15.65 -1.30
C CYS A 547 -1.05 16.74 -1.57
N ARG A 548 0.08 16.70 -0.87
CA ARG A 548 1.27 17.49 -1.18
C ARG A 548 2.40 16.56 -1.56
N ARG A 549 2.67 16.43 -2.86
CA ARG A 549 3.71 15.54 -3.38
C ARG A 549 4.95 16.35 -3.73
N ILE A 550 6.12 15.76 -3.45
CA ILE A 550 7.42 16.36 -3.77
C ILE A 550 8.09 15.45 -4.80
N GLY A 551 8.42 16.01 -5.96
CA GLY A 551 9.14 15.30 -7.01
C GLY A 551 10.65 15.23 -6.74
N PRO A 552 11.37 14.40 -7.51
CA PRO A 552 12.81 14.17 -7.32
C PRO A 552 13.65 15.45 -7.50
N ASP A 553 13.17 16.45 -8.23
CA ASP A 553 13.84 17.73 -8.47
C ASP A 553 13.36 18.84 -7.50
N GLY A 554 12.58 18.49 -6.49
CA GLY A 554 12.05 19.41 -5.48
C GLY A 554 10.77 20.15 -5.89
N GLN A 555 10.16 19.81 -7.02
CA GLN A 555 8.86 20.32 -7.44
C GLN A 555 7.76 19.89 -6.47
N ILE A 556 6.81 20.79 -6.19
CA ILE A 556 5.69 20.52 -5.28
C ILE A 556 4.39 20.54 -6.08
N VAL A 557 3.61 19.47 -5.97
CA VAL A 557 2.29 19.33 -6.60
C VAL A 557 1.22 19.23 -5.51
N PHE A 558 0.16 20.02 -5.66
CA PHE A 558 -1.02 20.02 -4.81
C PHE A 558 -2.23 19.58 -5.62
N ASP A 559 -2.84 18.47 -5.22
CA ASP A 559 -4.09 17.97 -5.79
C ASP A 559 -5.03 17.53 -4.67
N LEU A 560 -6.33 17.55 -4.93
CA LEU A 560 -7.31 16.82 -4.14
C LEU A 560 -7.63 15.50 -4.84
N VAL A 561 -7.66 14.42 -4.07
CA VAL A 561 -8.13 13.11 -4.52
C VAL A 561 -9.48 12.87 -3.86
N ALA A 562 -10.53 12.76 -4.66
CA ALA A 562 -11.87 12.48 -4.18
C ALA A 562 -12.38 11.13 -4.69
N GLU A 563 -13.07 10.41 -3.81
CA GLU A 563 -13.69 9.12 -4.11
C GLU A 563 -15.21 9.25 -4.03
N ILE A 564 -15.89 8.90 -5.12
CA ILE A 564 -17.34 8.91 -5.22
C ILE A 564 -17.79 7.52 -5.65
N THR A 565 -18.74 6.94 -4.92
CA THR A 565 -19.25 5.60 -5.19
C THR A 565 -20.76 5.55 -5.15
N GLN A 566 -21.36 4.59 -5.83
CA GLN A 566 -22.79 4.32 -5.79
C GLN A 566 -23.04 2.82 -5.78
N SER A 567 -24.06 2.41 -5.04
CA SER A 567 -24.53 1.01 -4.97
C SER A 567 -25.74 0.81 -5.87
N ARG A 568 -25.74 -0.28 -6.64
CA ARG A 568 -26.87 -0.85 -7.37
C ARG A 568 -27.25 -2.17 -6.71
N ARG A 569 -28.48 -2.25 -6.18
CA ARG A 569 -29.05 -3.52 -5.71
C ARG A 569 -29.48 -4.32 -6.93
N VAL A 570 -28.85 -5.47 -7.12
CA VAL A 570 -29.08 -6.36 -8.25
C VAL A 570 -29.79 -7.61 -7.76
N GLU A 571 -30.81 -8.05 -8.50
CA GLU A 571 -31.49 -9.33 -8.27
C GLU A 571 -31.49 -10.15 -9.57
N ARG A 572 -30.61 -11.15 -9.66
CA ARG A 572 -30.39 -11.94 -10.89
C ARG A 572 -30.09 -13.40 -10.56
N GLY A 573 -30.73 -14.32 -11.29
CA GLY A 573 -30.43 -15.75 -11.19
C GLY A 573 -30.62 -16.32 -9.77
N GLY A 574 -31.59 -15.80 -9.00
CA GLY A 574 -31.84 -16.20 -7.62
C GLY A 574 -30.81 -15.69 -6.61
N VAL A 575 -29.97 -14.73 -6.98
CA VAL A 575 -29.00 -14.08 -6.08
C VAL A 575 -29.22 -12.56 -6.08
N ARG A 576 -29.30 -12.00 -4.87
CA ARG A 576 -29.36 -10.57 -4.58
C ARG A 576 -28.05 -10.11 -3.98
N PHE A 577 -27.38 -9.14 -4.60
CA PHE A 577 -26.12 -8.60 -4.12
C PHE A 577 -25.98 -7.11 -4.48
N ASP A 578 -25.06 -6.42 -3.80
CA ASP A 578 -24.72 -5.04 -4.11
C ASP A 578 -23.62 -4.98 -5.18
N PHE A 579 -23.91 -4.31 -6.29
CA PHE A 579 -22.98 -3.97 -7.34
C PHE A 579 -22.54 -2.52 -7.19
N PHE A 580 -21.24 -2.22 -7.31
CA PHE A 580 -20.70 -0.90 -7.03
C PHE A 580 -20.06 -0.28 -8.27
N GLY A 581 -20.22 1.03 -8.41
CA GLY A 581 -19.61 1.87 -9.43
C GLY A 581 -19.28 3.25 -8.86
N GLY A 582 -18.78 4.13 -9.72
CA GLY A 582 -18.44 5.51 -9.37
C GLY A 582 -17.11 5.96 -9.95
N ALA A 583 -16.53 7.03 -9.41
CA ALA A 583 -15.27 7.58 -9.91
C ALA A 583 -14.31 8.03 -8.82
N THR A 584 -13.02 7.94 -9.17
CA THR A 584 -11.97 8.72 -8.54
C THR A 584 -11.80 10.01 -9.32
N ALA A 585 -11.95 11.14 -8.66
CA ALA A 585 -11.71 12.45 -9.25
C ALA A 585 -10.39 13.03 -8.73
N ILE A 586 -9.50 13.43 -9.65
CA ILE A 586 -8.29 14.20 -9.33
C ILE A 586 -8.59 15.66 -9.63
N VAL A 587 -8.66 16.48 -8.58
CA VAL A 587 -8.97 17.90 -8.67
C VAL A 587 -7.67 18.71 -8.55
N GLY A 588 -7.41 19.53 -9.56
CA GLY A 588 -6.25 20.40 -9.60
C GLY A 588 -6.35 21.58 -8.64
N PRO A 589 -5.28 22.38 -8.54
CA PRO A 589 -5.18 23.49 -7.58
C PRO A 589 -6.16 24.64 -7.88
N ARG A 590 -6.77 24.69 -9.06
CA ARG A 590 -7.78 25.70 -9.42
C ARG A 590 -9.21 25.17 -9.32
N GLY A 591 -9.39 23.97 -8.75
CA GLY A 591 -10.68 23.30 -8.67
C GLY A 591 -11.08 22.59 -9.96
N GLU A 592 -10.22 22.50 -10.97
CA GLU A 592 -10.50 21.80 -12.21
C GLU A 592 -10.46 20.27 -12.02
N ILE A 593 -11.43 19.54 -12.58
CA ILE A 593 -11.38 18.07 -12.59
C ILE A 593 -10.40 17.65 -13.70
N ARG A 594 -9.19 17.23 -13.31
CA ARG A 594 -8.11 16.86 -14.24
C ARG A 594 -8.29 15.45 -14.79
N TYR A 595 -8.70 14.53 -13.92
CA TYR A 595 -8.96 13.13 -14.25
C TYR A 595 -10.23 12.66 -13.58
N LEU A 596 -10.98 11.84 -14.33
CA LEU A 596 -12.14 11.15 -13.82
C LEU A 596 -12.01 9.67 -14.18
N ILE A 597 -11.60 8.87 -13.20
CA ILE A 597 -11.30 7.45 -13.38
C ILE A 597 -12.52 6.68 -12.89
N SER A 598 -13.42 6.34 -13.82
CA SER A 598 -14.75 5.85 -13.50
C SER A 598 -14.96 4.37 -13.81
N LYS A 599 -15.86 3.76 -13.03
CA LYS A 599 -16.43 2.43 -13.22
C LYS A 599 -17.92 2.59 -13.31
N ASN A 600 -18.46 2.47 -14.52
CA ASN A 600 -19.88 2.69 -14.77
C ASN A 600 -20.76 1.69 -14.00
N ILE A 601 -21.70 2.20 -13.21
CA ILE A 601 -22.69 1.44 -12.42
C ILE A 601 -23.71 0.68 -13.29
N LEU A 602 -23.87 1.08 -14.55
CA LEU A 602 -24.76 0.46 -15.53
C LEU A 602 -24.04 -0.53 -16.47
N ASN A 603 -22.76 -0.82 -16.23
CA ASN A 603 -22.00 -1.75 -17.07
C ASN A 603 -22.45 -3.20 -16.82
N GLU A 604 -23.34 -3.71 -17.68
CA GLU A 604 -23.88 -5.06 -17.59
C GLU A 604 -22.81 -6.15 -17.77
N ALA A 605 -21.77 -5.92 -18.59
CA ALA A 605 -20.69 -6.90 -18.76
C ALA A 605 -19.87 -7.06 -17.47
N ARG A 606 -19.67 -5.97 -16.71
CA ARG A 606 -18.97 -5.98 -15.42
C ARG A 606 -19.82 -6.62 -14.33
N LEU A 607 -21.12 -6.30 -14.32
CA LEU A 607 -22.09 -6.95 -13.43
C LEU A 607 -22.10 -8.47 -13.64
N GLU A 608 -22.11 -8.92 -14.90
CA GLU A 608 -22.11 -10.35 -15.22
C GLU A 608 -20.81 -11.03 -14.81
N ARG A 609 -19.64 -10.40 -15.06
CA ARG A 609 -18.35 -10.92 -14.55
C ARG A 609 -18.34 -11.07 -13.04
N GLN A 610 -18.84 -10.08 -12.30
CA GLN A 610 -18.94 -10.17 -10.84
C GLN A 610 -19.89 -11.30 -10.41
N ARG A 611 -21.02 -11.48 -11.10
CA ARG A 611 -21.97 -12.57 -10.83
C ARG A 611 -21.32 -13.94 -11.02
N GLU A 612 -20.60 -14.14 -12.13
CA GLU A 612 -19.84 -15.36 -12.42
C GLU A 612 -18.74 -15.59 -11.37
N TYR A 613 -18.03 -14.54 -10.97
CA TYR A 613 -17.01 -14.60 -9.93
C TYR A 613 -17.61 -15.06 -8.59
N ILE A 614 -18.70 -14.44 -8.13
CA ILE A 614 -19.42 -14.81 -6.89
C ILE A 614 -19.92 -16.27 -6.94
N ALA A 615 -20.31 -16.75 -8.12
CA ALA A 615 -20.80 -18.12 -8.31
C ALA A 615 -19.68 -19.17 -8.45
N GLY A 616 -18.48 -18.76 -8.90
CA GLY A 616 -17.36 -19.64 -9.17
C GLY A 616 -16.15 -19.34 -8.29
N PRO A 617 -15.06 -18.74 -8.82
CA PRO A 617 -13.79 -18.58 -8.09
C PRO A 617 -13.88 -17.77 -6.79
N GLY A 618 -14.81 -16.82 -6.72
CA GLY A 618 -15.01 -15.93 -5.58
C GLY A 618 -15.90 -16.48 -4.47
N LYS A 619 -16.48 -17.68 -4.64
CA LYS A 619 -17.48 -18.25 -3.71
C LYS A 619 -17.03 -18.25 -2.24
N ASP A 620 -15.74 -18.47 -1.98
CA ASP A 620 -15.20 -18.58 -0.63
C ASP A 620 -15.04 -17.21 0.05
N PHE A 621 -15.10 -16.13 -0.71
CA PHE A 621 -15.05 -14.74 -0.22
C PHE A 621 -16.42 -14.10 -0.06
N TRP A 622 -17.49 -14.82 -0.41
CA TRP A 622 -18.87 -14.36 -0.26
C TRP A 622 -19.62 -15.29 0.71
N MET A 623 -20.56 -14.72 1.48
CA MET A 623 -21.55 -15.46 2.24
C MET A 623 -22.88 -15.41 1.51
N ARG A 624 -23.65 -16.50 1.59
CA ARG A 624 -25.02 -16.57 1.07
C ARG A 624 -25.98 -16.86 2.21
N ASP A 625 -27.02 -16.03 2.32
CA ASP A 625 -28.16 -16.22 3.22
C ASP A 625 -29.44 -16.22 2.38
N GLY A 626 -29.94 -17.42 2.07
CA GLY A 626 -30.99 -17.62 1.07
C GLY A 626 -30.55 -17.07 -0.29
N GLU A 627 -31.30 -16.09 -0.81
CA GLU A 627 -30.98 -15.40 -2.05
C GLU A 627 -30.01 -14.22 -1.86
N ALA A 628 -29.76 -13.76 -0.63
CA ALA A 628 -28.85 -12.63 -0.40
C ALA A 628 -27.39 -13.08 -0.38
N ALA A 629 -26.52 -12.36 -1.08
CA ALA A 629 -25.07 -12.55 -1.05
C ALA A 629 -24.34 -11.28 -0.62
N ALA A 630 -23.39 -11.42 0.30
CA ALA A 630 -22.54 -10.34 0.78
C ALA A 630 -21.09 -10.79 0.93
N ALA A 631 -20.14 -9.89 0.71
CA ALA A 631 -18.73 -10.20 0.92
C ALA A 631 -18.47 -10.58 2.38
N ARG A 632 -17.58 -11.56 2.59
CA ARG A 632 -17.14 -11.98 3.92
C ARG A 632 -16.34 -10.87 4.59
N LYS A 633 -16.57 -10.70 5.88
CA LYS A 633 -15.88 -9.68 6.67
C LYS A 633 -14.44 -10.04 7.01
N ASN A 634 -14.16 -11.34 7.16
CA ASN A 634 -12.82 -11.89 7.43
C ASN A 634 -12.02 -12.16 6.14
N LEU A 635 -12.15 -11.28 5.14
CA LEU A 635 -11.57 -11.45 3.81
C LEU A 635 -10.05 -11.73 3.85
N PHE A 636 -9.29 -10.88 4.53
CA PHE A 636 -7.83 -10.98 4.61
C PHE A 636 -7.38 -12.26 5.31
N ALA A 637 -8.07 -12.67 6.38
CA ALA A 637 -7.79 -13.96 7.01
C ALA A 637 -8.00 -15.15 6.06
N LEU A 638 -8.97 -15.07 5.14
CA LEU A 638 -9.21 -16.11 4.13
C LEU A 638 -8.14 -16.09 3.03
N LEU A 639 -7.71 -14.91 2.59
CA LEU A 639 -6.61 -14.74 1.63
C LEU A 639 -5.33 -15.41 2.15
N CYS A 640 -4.90 -15.06 3.36
CA CYS A 640 -3.66 -15.59 3.96
C CYS A 640 -3.72 -17.11 4.21
N SER A 641 -4.92 -17.67 4.41
CA SER A 641 -5.08 -19.09 4.79
C SER A 641 -4.79 -20.10 3.66
N GLY A 642 -4.76 -19.68 2.39
CA GLY A 642 -4.34 -20.50 1.23
C GLY A 642 -5.01 -21.87 1.03
N LYS A 643 -5.99 -22.22 1.87
CA LYS A 643 -6.69 -23.51 1.90
C LYS A 643 -8.16 -23.22 2.06
N SER A 644 -8.95 -23.68 1.08
CA SER A 644 -10.38 -23.85 1.28
C SER A 644 -10.60 -24.58 2.61
N PRO A 645 -11.49 -24.10 3.51
CA PRO A 645 -11.84 -24.86 4.68
C PRO A 645 -12.44 -26.18 4.16
N SER A 646 -11.68 -27.26 4.30
CA SER A 646 -12.21 -28.59 4.08
C SER A 646 -13.40 -28.72 5.02
N SER A 647 -14.59 -28.88 4.46
CA SER A 647 -15.82 -29.19 5.16
C SER A 647 -15.57 -30.31 6.17
N GLY A 648 -15.55 -29.94 7.44
CA GLY A 648 -15.66 -30.83 8.59
C GLY A 648 -17.01 -30.61 9.25
#